data_AF-A0A949FGM3-F1
#
_entry.id   AF-A0A949FGM3-F1
#
_cell.length_a   1.000
_cell.length_b   1.000
_cell.length_c   1.000
_cell.angle_alpha   90.00
_cell.angle_beta   90.00
_cell.angle_gamma   90.00
#
_symmetry.space_group_name_H-M   'P 1'
#
loop_
_entity.id
_entity.type
_entity.pdbx_description
1 polymer ?
#
loop_
_entity_poly.entity_id
_entity_poly.type
_entity_poly.pdbx_seq_one_letter_code
_entity_poly.pdbx_strand_id
1 'polypeptide(L)'
;MRVRQSVLVAIVAIGTLSDRARGQFLETFDRPGEYFQLWRHDCRARVTRPSTVEPGVETLEVSFGNGTHAQLVLPIDPCAVVDDLTASMRIRCGHDGLSIAFRVIFPRSTHPATQDPLFCLIFGSPTEGKGQWSVSTVKNMTRELESQKRLLLARYRGEVDLSDPYVDAIVLEVYRFPGKTRLQIDDLQIEGMLPPDVLREEGRDTNRGVPRNRDPLVQLQQIQNTVPRWVQYRGESLDYLQTLGFNGIVSNRADDTLIAEQAARTGIAVVASLPEKVPDATALESYQHVSAWMLGWELNESTLETTRRQIGRLSRFPSDLLRPTIGEAMELYGPYSRLTDWLAVPTPHTTRVRSSIESDQIMLSESRSLAGRSHRLTSIATQMSSEWSEQKTLLQQSIGGDSVTLPDFDPLQARLAVYRSMMQGTRGWIFRSSGPLDRGDPTSLARAKGFETINQEIELFAPWIQANQQPWRPVNTDSRNYRAAVLTTPNSQLVLAVTSGAMDQVCAIAPLVDRLRITIPTVGQVRNVYRVTHGQLETLRAEQKSDGIHVVIENPGLTEQIVTVVDPKPAEYLREQLVRKAAPLMESRIESSELVVQLAQMIAIDQRLRGDDDAWELIRRSQVAHREAIDAMSKSNLSRALAAADRSLILAQRVIRNSWEEAVSQFSSFQSSPLVASPLSLPLHWRLHHVLEGRPWQPLAIPGIDQRDWGALQQRGWSVDQRLQELVTSSVSIDGSTVGKPVMVLESNRATQQPIPTGYAGASMRVTSARIIAPLGSLVHIQGNVEITSPVDETQSGLLISDSLGGESLGQLISSADTSQDSWRKFGLFRFVTHPDGFQLFLETRGEMRARIADLQAEFIMPTRNANLPIRELAEGETPQTEPN
;
A
#
# COMPACT_ATOMS: atom_id res chain seq x y z
N MET A 1 -77.46 7.18 3.07
CA MET A 1 -78.07 6.71 4.34
C MET A 1 -77.09 7.10 5.44
N ARG A 2 -77.34 8.17 6.21
CA ARG A 2 -78.11 8.23 7.48
C ARG A 2 -77.58 7.28 8.57
N VAL A 3 -77.30 7.71 9.82
CA VAL A 3 -77.09 9.09 10.36
C VAL A 3 -76.54 9.06 11.81
N ARG A 4 -75.59 9.96 12.16
CA ARG A 4 -75.23 10.46 13.54
C ARG A 4 -74.78 9.41 14.59
N GLN A 5 -74.33 9.77 15.80
CA GLN A 5 -74.16 11.06 16.54
C GLN A 5 -72.77 11.01 17.25
N SER A 6 -71.89 12.03 17.26
CA SER A 6 -71.89 13.29 18.08
C SER A 6 -71.79 13.02 19.60
N VAL A 7 -71.13 13.83 20.46
CA VAL A 7 -70.43 15.14 20.37
C VAL A 7 -69.43 15.20 21.59
N LEU A 8 -68.43 16.08 21.77
CA LEU A 8 -68.34 17.55 21.65
C LEU A 8 -66.95 18.02 21.14
N VAL A 9 -66.64 19.31 21.32
CA VAL A 9 -65.47 20.11 20.90
C VAL A 9 -64.64 20.56 22.11
N ALA A 10 -63.33 20.73 21.94
CA ALA A 10 -62.56 21.79 22.60
C ALA A 10 -61.38 22.23 21.70
N ILE A 11 -61.27 23.53 21.38
CA ILE A 11 -60.14 24.14 20.64
C ILE A 11 -59.62 25.31 21.46
N VAL A 12 -58.34 25.32 21.83
CA VAL A 12 -57.45 26.49 21.95
C VAL A 12 -56.02 26.01 21.68
N ALA A 13 -55.19 26.81 21.01
CA ALA A 13 -53.80 26.50 20.71
C ALA A 13 -52.83 27.15 21.71
N ILE A 14 -51.64 26.54 21.90
CA ILE A 14 -50.44 27.14 22.48
C ILE A 14 -49.20 26.52 21.81
N GLY A 15 -48.20 27.35 21.51
CA GLY A 15 -46.78 26.96 21.48
C GLY A 15 -46.30 25.96 20.44
N THR A 16 -45.97 26.42 19.23
CA THR A 16 -44.91 25.80 18.42
C THR A 16 -43.55 26.11 19.04
N LEU A 17 -43.16 25.37 20.08
CA LEU A 17 -41.77 25.32 20.53
C LEU A 17 -40.99 24.34 19.64
N SER A 18 -39.83 24.77 19.17
CA SER A 18 -38.94 23.94 18.37
C SER A 18 -38.29 22.89 19.27
N ASP A 19 -38.63 21.62 19.05
CA ASP A 19 -37.95 20.51 19.70
C ASP A 19 -36.56 20.36 19.07
N ARG A 20 -35.55 21.00 19.68
CA ARG A 20 -34.14 20.79 19.32
C ARG A 20 -33.80 19.36 19.72
N ALA A 21 -33.63 18.47 18.74
CA ALA A 21 -33.29 17.07 18.97
C ALA A 21 -32.05 16.96 19.89
N ARG A 22 -32.28 16.53 21.13
CA ARG A 22 -31.23 16.31 22.13
C ARG A 22 -30.65 14.91 21.90
N GLY A 23 -29.33 14.82 21.74
CA GLY A 23 -28.65 13.54 21.70
C GLY A 23 -28.82 12.82 23.05
N GLN A 24 -29.43 11.64 22.98
CA GLN A 24 -29.59 10.70 24.09
C GLN A 24 -28.94 9.37 23.67
N PHE A 25 -28.03 8.87 24.50
CA PHE A 25 -27.49 7.52 24.42
C PHE A 25 -28.10 6.69 25.55
N LEU A 26 -28.56 5.48 25.23
CA LEU A 26 -29.13 4.54 26.19
C LEU A 26 -28.62 3.15 25.87
N GLU A 27 -27.94 2.53 26.84
CA GLU A 27 -27.53 1.12 26.80
C GLU A 27 -28.20 0.37 27.95
N THR A 28 -29.00 -0.64 27.60
CA THR A 28 -29.78 -1.46 28.55
C THR A 28 -29.11 -2.80 28.85
N PHE A 29 -27.96 -3.12 28.26
CA PHE A 29 -27.20 -4.35 28.47
C PHE A 29 -27.99 -5.66 28.17
N ASP A 30 -29.11 -5.55 27.45
CA ASP A 30 -29.93 -6.66 26.92
C ASP A 30 -29.19 -7.53 25.91
N ARG A 31 -28.16 -6.97 25.25
CA ARG A 31 -27.37 -7.65 24.23
C ARG A 31 -26.14 -8.30 24.88
N PRO A 32 -25.83 -9.58 24.57
CA PRO A 32 -24.59 -10.19 25.05
C PRO A 32 -23.39 -9.50 24.38
N GLY A 33 -22.57 -8.82 25.18
CA GLY A 33 -21.38 -8.09 24.76
C GLY A 33 -20.38 -7.87 25.89
N GLU A 34 -19.18 -7.42 25.54
CA GLU A 34 -18.15 -7.01 26.51
C GLU A 34 -18.05 -5.48 26.53
N TYR A 35 -18.84 -4.84 27.39
CA TYR A 35 -18.99 -3.38 27.39
C TYR A 35 -17.86 -2.71 28.17
N PHE A 36 -17.75 -3.00 29.47
CA PHE A 36 -16.68 -2.43 30.30
C PHE A 36 -15.39 -3.25 30.24
N GLN A 37 -14.27 -2.56 29.97
CA GLN A 37 -12.92 -3.13 29.89
C GLN A 37 -12.00 -2.56 30.97
N LEU A 38 -11.01 -3.33 31.43
CA LEU A 38 -10.07 -2.89 32.47
C LEU A 38 -9.03 -1.91 31.89
N TRP A 39 -8.94 -0.70 32.45
CA TRP A 39 -8.15 0.39 31.86
C TRP A 39 -6.93 0.83 32.68
N ARG A 40 -7.13 1.26 33.94
CA ARG A 40 -6.04 1.76 34.81
C ARG A 40 -6.20 1.24 36.23
N HIS A 41 -5.11 0.73 36.81
CA HIS A 41 -5.07 0.26 38.20
C HIS A 41 -3.63 0.24 38.72
N ASP A 42 -3.45 0.37 40.04
CA ASP A 42 -2.21 0.01 40.73
C ASP A 42 -2.36 -1.33 41.49
N CYS A 43 -3.56 -1.67 41.93
CA CYS A 43 -3.89 -2.82 42.77
C CYS A 43 -3.79 -4.22 42.11
N ARG A 44 -3.13 -4.36 40.95
CA ARG A 44 -3.07 -5.61 40.14
C ARG A 44 -4.46 -6.21 39.86
N ALA A 45 -5.42 -5.37 39.47
CA ALA A 45 -6.79 -5.80 39.24
C ALA A 45 -6.89 -6.89 38.16
N ARG A 46 -7.90 -7.75 38.26
CA ARG A 46 -8.33 -8.67 37.19
C ARG A 46 -9.84 -8.68 37.12
N VAL A 47 -10.38 -8.60 35.90
CA VAL A 47 -11.81 -8.76 35.62
C VAL A 47 -12.06 -10.17 35.09
N THR A 48 -13.13 -10.79 35.54
CA THR A 48 -13.64 -12.08 35.07
C THR A 48 -15.16 -12.00 34.94
N ARG A 49 -15.73 -12.62 33.90
CA ARG A 49 -17.19 -12.69 33.70
C ARG A 49 -17.70 -14.05 34.19
N PRO A 50 -18.65 -14.12 35.15
CA PRO A 50 -19.12 -15.39 35.68
C PRO A 50 -20.04 -16.10 34.67
N SER A 51 -20.02 -17.44 34.66
CA SER A 51 -20.85 -18.27 33.78
C SER A 51 -22.35 -18.27 34.11
N THR A 52 -22.78 -17.53 35.13
CA THR A 52 -24.18 -17.35 35.51
C THR A 52 -24.45 -15.86 35.70
N VAL A 53 -25.06 -15.27 34.66
CA VAL A 53 -25.43 -13.86 34.55
C VAL A 53 -26.94 -13.68 34.69
N GLU A 54 -27.36 -12.47 35.03
CA GLU A 54 -28.75 -12.03 35.07
C GLU A 54 -29.07 -11.41 33.70
N PRO A 55 -30.16 -11.80 33.00
CA PRO A 55 -30.51 -11.23 31.70
C PRO A 55 -30.73 -9.71 31.82
N GLY A 56 -30.24 -8.93 30.84
CA GLY A 56 -30.31 -7.46 30.86
C GLY A 56 -29.28 -6.77 31.77
N VAL A 57 -28.23 -7.47 32.21
CA VAL A 57 -27.28 -6.93 33.21
C VAL A 57 -25.84 -7.38 32.93
N GLU A 58 -24.92 -6.44 32.62
CA GLU A 58 -23.49 -6.80 32.57
C GLU A 58 -23.02 -7.15 34.00
N THR A 59 -22.58 -8.38 34.19
CA THR A 59 -22.11 -8.91 35.47
C THR A 59 -20.61 -9.14 35.42
N LEU A 60 -19.85 -8.46 36.28
CA LEU A 60 -18.39 -8.56 36.36
C LEU A 60 -17.99 -9.02 37.77
N GLU A 61 -17.05 -9.97 37.85
CA GLU A 61 -16.31 -10.24 39.09
C GLU A 61 -14.90 -9.66 38.95
N VAL A 62 -14.57 -8.70 39.81
CA VAL A 62 -13.27 -8.01 39.82
C VAL A 62 -12.51 -8.40 41.08
N SER A 63 -11.27 -8.86 40.92
CA SER A 63 -10.37 -9.17 42.04
C SER A 63 -9.25 -8.13 42.15
N PHE A 64 -9.04 -7.60 43.35
CA PHE A 64 -8.05 -6.58 43.66
C PHE A 64 -7.03 -7.06 44.70
N GLY A 65 -5.77 -6.69 44.52
CA GLY A 65 -4.76 -6.68 45.58
C GLY A 65 -4.71 -5.33 46.32
N ASN A 66 -3.54 -5.03 46.89
CA ASN A 66 -3.29 -3.76 47.57
C ASN A 66 -2.96 -2.66 46.55
N GLY A 67 -3.63 -1.51 46.64
CA GLY A 67 -3.42 -0.33 45.81
C GLY A 67 -4.32 0.82 46.25
N THR A 68 -4.69 1.69 45.32
CA THR A 68 -5.47 2.91 45.53
C THR A 68 -6.62 3.10 44.54
N HIS A 69 -6.55 2.51 43.34
CA HIS A 69 -7.59 2.67 42.31
C HIS A 69 -7.69 1.45 41.36
N ALA A 70 -8.85 1.31 40.72
CA ALA A 70 -9.08 0.41 39.60
C ALA A 70 -10.27 0.94 38.77
N GLN A 71 -9.99 1.21 37.50
CA GLN A 71 -10.90 1.89 36.58
C GLN A 71 -11.24 0.97 35.42
N LEU A 72 -12.54 0.77 35.22
CA LEU A 72 -13.09 0.18 34.00
C LEU A 72 -13.48 1.30 33.03
N VAL A 73 -13.43 1.04 31.72
CA VAL A 73 -13.78 2.01 30.67
C VAL A 73 -14.77 1.42 29.68
N LEU A 74 -15.71 2.26 29.25
CA LEU A 74 -16.60 2.06 28.11
C LEU A 74 -16.43 3.28 27.19
N PRO A 75 -15.84 3.13 25.98
CA PRO A 75 -15.78 4.20 24.99
C PRO A 75 -17.18 4.65 24.57
N ILE A 76 -17.34 5.94 24.27
CA ILE A 76 -18.57 6.51 23.68
C ILE A 76 -18.22 7.45 22.53
N ASP A 77 -19.20 7.79 21.69
CA ASP A 77 -19.00 8.78 20.64
C ASP A 77 -18.54 10.12 21.24
N PRO A 78 -17.50 10.78 20.68
CA PRO A 78 -16.98 12.04 21.21
C PRO A 78 -18.06 13.11 21.37
N CYS A 79 -18.16 13.73 22.54
CA CYS A 79 -19.16 14.75 22.83
C CYS A 79 -18.62 15.99 23.55
N ALA A 80 -19.28 17.13 23.32
CA ALA A 80 -18.93 18.45 23.81
C ALA A 80 -19.16 18.61 25.32
N VAL A 81 -18.26 19.28 26.04
CA VAL A 81 -18.43 19.55 27.48
C VAL A 81 -19.38 20.74 27.72
N VAL A 82 -20.68 20.49 27.65
CA VAL A 82 -21.76 21.41 28.05
C VAL A 82 -22.30 21.08 29.45
N ASP A 83 -22.84 22.05 30.18
CA ASP A 83 -23.45 21.79 31.50
C ASP A 83 -24.74 20.93 31.42
N ASP A 84 -25.41 20.90 30.26
CA ASP A 84 -26.52 19.99 29.94
C ASP A 84 -26.07 18.52 29.77
N LEU A 85 -24.76 18.25 29.64
CA LEU A 85 -24.22 16.88 29.49
C LEU A 85 -24.27 16.18 30.84
N THR A 86 -25.06 15.12 30.92
CA THR A 86 -25.19 14.29 32.12
C THR A 86 -25.14 12.81 31.77
N ALA A 87 -24.62 12.00 32.70
CA ALA A 87 -24.66 10.55 32.60
C ALA A 87 -25.18 9.98 33.91
N SER A 88 -26.02 8.96 33.83
CA SER A 88 -26.46 8.15 34.96
C SER A 88 -26.37 6.66 34.62
N MET A 89 -25.94 5.85 35.59
CA MET A 89 -25.81 4.40 35.43
C MET A 89 -26.26 3.68 36.70
N ARG A 90 -26.99 2.57 36.55
CA ARG A 90 -27.39 1.73 37.68
C ARG A 90 -26.28 0.74 38.00
N ILE A 91 -25.95 0.64 39.27
CA ILE A 91 -24.88 -0.19 39.79
C ILE A 91 -25.39 -0.94 41.02
N ARG A 92 -25.22 -2.26 41.02
CA ARG A 92 -25.44 -3.13 42.17
C ARG A 92 -24.12 -3.74 42.60
N CYS A 93 -23.69 -3.40 43.82
CA CYS A 93 -22.42 -3.81 44.41
C CYS A 93 -22.60 -4.09 45.90
N GLY A 94 -21.85 -5.06 46.44
CA GLY A 94 -21.89 -5.40 47.87
C GLY A 94 -21.40 -4.27 48.79
N HIS A 95 -20.50 -3.41 48.31
CA HIS A 95 -19.94 -2.28 49.06
C HIS A 95 -20.25 -0.93 48.41
N ASP A 96 -20.13 0.15 49.18
CA ASP A 96 -20.44 1.51 48.74
C ASP A 96 -19.33 2.15 47.89
N GLY A 97 -19.67 3.33 47.36
CA GLY A 97 -18.74 4.35 46.89
C GLY A 97 -17.99 4.05 45.60
N LEU A 98 -18.57 3.21 44.74
CA LEU A 98 -18.26 3.22 43.31
C LEU A 98 -18.91 4.45 42.67
N SER A 99 -18.28 5.04 41.66
CA SER A 99 -18.85 6.13 40.88
C SER A 99 -18.46 6.03 39.41
N ILE A 100 -19.37 6.41 38.52
CA ILE A 100 -19.02 6.68 37.13
C ILE A 100 -18.35 8.07 37.04
N ALA A 101 -17.58 8.26 35.98
CA ALA A 101 -16.96 9.51 35.60
C ALA A 101 -16.99 9.65 34.08
N PHE A 102 -17.04 10.89 33.59
CA PHE A 102 -16.67 11.16 32.20
C PHE A 102 -15.15 11.33 32.11
N ARG A 103 -14.53 10.72 31.09
CA ARG A 103 -13.15 11.03 30.69
C ARG A 103 -13.17 12.21 29.74
N VAL A 104 -12.53 13.32 30.13
CA VAL A 104 -12.40 14.54 29.31
C VAL A 104 -10.98 14.64 28.79
N ILE A 105 -10.82 14.60 27.47
CA ILE A 105 -9.56 14.73 26.73
C ILE A 105 -9.27 16.20 26.42
N PHE A 106 -8.01 16.62 26.52
CA PHE A 106 -7.50 17.91 26.07
C PHE A 106 -6.61 17.69 24.82
N PRO A 107 -7.15 17.78 23.59
CA PRO A 107 -6.47 17.30 22.38
C PRO A 107 -5.16 18.00 22.02
N ARG A 108 -4.87 19.15 22.64
CA ARG A 108 -3.70 19.99 22.36
C ARG A 108 -2.58 19.85 23.40
N SER A 109 -2.75 19.02 24.42
CA SER A 109 -1.74 18.74 25.44
C SER A 109 -1.49 17.24 25.50
N THR A 110 -0.22 16.82 25.55
CA THR A 110 0.16 15.43 25.85
C THR A 110 0.68 15.29 27.27
N HIS A 111 0.62 14.09 27.82
CA HIS A 111 1.13 13.79 29.16
C HIS A 111 2.66 13.56 29.11
N PRO A 112 3.49 14.38 29.79
CA PRO A 112 4.94 14.42 29.54
C PRO A 112 5.69 13.08 29.67
N ALA A 113 5.21 12.18 30.54
CA ALA A 113 5.85 10.90 30.83
C ALA A 113 5.32 9.71 29.99
N THR A 114 4.21 9.86 29.26
CA THR A 114 3.60 8.76 28.48
C THR A 114 3.25 9.15 27.04
N GLN A 115 3.29 10.43 26.68
CA GLN A 115 2.92 10.99 25.38
C GLN A 115 1.46 10.78 24.94
N ASP A 116 0.66 10.04 25.72
CA ASP A 116 -0.82 10.02 25.63
C ASP A 116 -1.41 11.44 25.58
N PRO A 117 -2.58 11.66 24.96
CA PRO A 117 -3.38 12.86 25.19
C PRO A 117 -3.63 13.10 26.69
N LEU A 118 -3.45 14.35 27.13
CA LEU A 118 -3.73 14.74 28.50
C LEU A 118 -5.24 14.69 28.76
N PHE A 119 -5.66 14.18 29.90
CA PHE A 119 -7.07 14.06 30.26
C PHE A 119 -7.32 14.35 31.75
N CYS A 120 -8.59 14.55 32.10
CA CYS A 120 -9.08 14.47 33.48
C CYS A 120 -10.33 13.58 33.57
N LEU A 121 -10.68 13.16 34.79
CA LEU A 121 -11.90 12.42 35.07
C LEU A 121 -12.84 13.32 35.90
N ILE A 122 -14.08 13.47 35.44
CA ILE A 122 -15.12 14.21 36.18
C ILE A 122 -16.05 13.18 36.81
N PHE A 123 -15.83 12.91 38.09
CA PHE A 123 -16.55 11.89 38.85
C PHE A 123 -17.97 12.33 39.23
N GLY A 124 -18.88 11.37 39.21
CA GLY A 124 -20.26 11.52 39.64
C GLY A 124 -20.48 11.23 41.12
N SER A 125 -21.75 11.17 41.49
CA SER A 125 -22.18 10.81 42.83
C SER A 125 -21.77 9.37 43.19
N PRO A 126 -21.20 9.13 44.40
CA PRO A 126 -20.88 7.79 44.87
C PRO A 126 -22.15 6.99 45.19
N THR A 127 -22.12 5.71 44.85
CA THR A 127 -23.18 4.72 45.14
C THR A 127 -23.27 4.37 46.62
N GLU A 128 -24.47 3.96 47.08
CA GLU A 128 -24.70 3.56 48.48
C GLU A 128 -24.34 2.10 48.82
N GLY A 129 -24.10 1.25 47.81
CA GLY A 129 -23.72 -0.15 47.99
C GLY A 129 -24.81 -1.04 48.61
N LYS A 130 -24.41 -1.90 49.58
CA LYS A 130 -25.29 -2.81 50.35
C LYS A 130 -25.97 -3.91 49.53
N GLY A 131 -25.49 -4.19 48.31
CA GLY A 131 -26.03 -5.23 47.42
C GLY A 131 -27.36 -4.87 46.75
N GLN A 132 -27.81 -3.62 46.85
CA GLN A 132 -29.02 -3.11 46.18
C GLN A 132 -28.65 -2.33 44.91
N TRP A 133 -29.62 -2.15 44.00
CA TRP A 133 -29.46 -1.26 42.86
C TRP A 133 -29.40 0.20 43.33
N SER A 134 -28.36 0.92 42.91
CA SER A 134 -28.15 2.33 43.22
C SER A 134 -27.63 3.07 41.99
N VAL A 135 -27.94 4.36 41.84
CA VAL A 135 -27.57 5.14 40.65
C VAL A 135 -26.37 6.02 40.96
N SER A 136 -25.35 5.99 40.10
CA SER A 136 -24.31 7.01 40.04
C SER A 136 -24.65 8.02 38.95
N THR A 137 -24.48 9.32 39.22
CA THR A 137 -24.81 10.39 38.25
C THR A 137 -23.74 11.48 38.20
N VAL A 138 -23.30 11.86 36.99
CA VAL A 138 -22.40 12.99 36.69
C VAL A 138 -23.20 14.16 36.12
N LYS A 139 -22.90 15.39 36.57
CA LYS A 139 -23.60 16.64 36.20
C LYS A 139 -22.81 17.90 36.62
N ASN A 140 -23.18 19.08 36.10
CA ASN A 140 -22.45 20.35 36.21
C ASN A 140 -21.07 20.29 35.52
N MET A 141 -21.04 19.72 34.32
CA MET A 141 -19.82 19.32 33.63
C MET A 141 -18.85 20.48 33.36
N THR A 142 -19.35 21.66 32.98
CA THR A 142 -18.48 22.82 32.74
C THR A 142 -17.89 23.36 34.04
N ARG A 143 -18.67 23.37 35.14
CA ARG A 143 -18.18 23.79 36.47
C ARG A 143 -17.05 22.89 37.00
N GLU A 144 -17.23 21.58 36.92
CA GLU A 144 -16.21 20.64 37.42
C GLU A 144 -14.99 20.60 36.50
N LEU A 145 -15.18 20.73 35.18
CA LEU A 145 -14.08 20.86 34.22
C LEU A 145 -13.20 22.07 34.52
N GLU A 146 -13.77 23.25 34.78
CA GLU A 146 -12.98 24.43 35.15
C GLU A 146 -12.24 24.25 36.50
N SER A 147 -12.74 23.38 37.39
CA SER A 147 -12.02 22.96 38.58
C SER A 147 -10.81 22.08 38.24
N GLN A 148 -10.98 21.09 37.35
CA GLN A 148 -9.89 20.22 36.90
C GLN A 148 -8.84 20.97 36.06
N LYS A 149 -9.25 21.91 35.18
CA LYS A 149 -8.32 22.78 34.44
C LYS A 149 -7.41 23.57 35.36
N ARG A 150 -7.95 24.18 36.44
CA ARG A 150 -7.13 24.87 37.45
C ARG A 150 -6.12 23.95 38.13
N LEU A 151 -6.52 22.70 38.45
CA LEU A 151 -5.62 21.71 39.04
C LEU A 151 -4.52 21.25 38.06
N LEU A 152 -4.84 21.08 36.77
CA LEU A 152 -3.88 20.74 35.72
C LEU A 152 -2.90 21.90 35.46
N LEU A 153 -3.39 23.13 35.33
CA LEU A 153 -2.53 24.32 35.17
C LEU A 153 -1.59 24.51 36.37
N ALA A 154 -2.06 24.25 37.60
CA ALA A 154 -1.20 24.28 38.79
C ALA A 154 -0.15 23.15 38.79
N ARG A 155 -0.52 21.94 38.34
CA ARG A 155 0.38 20.78 38.25
C ARG A 155 1.47 20.94 37.20
N TYR A 156 1.11 21.45 36.02
CA TYR A 156 2.00 21.62 34.86
C TYR A 156 2.43 23.08 34.64
N ARG A 157 2.35 23.92 35.69
CA ARG A 157 2.85 25.31 35.76
C ARG A 157 2.38 26.26 34.64
N GLY A 158 1.28 25.94 33.97
CA GLY A 158 0.72 26.74 32.87
C GLY A 158 1.28 26.42 31.47
N GLU A 159 2.11 25.39 31.30
CA GLU A 159 2.70 25.00 30.01
C GLU A 159 1.78 24.11 29.13
N VAL A 160 0.49 24.00 29.48
CA VAL A 160 -0.49 23.09 28.85
C VAL A 160 -1.67 23.85 28.23
N ASP A 161 -1.91 23.62 26.93
CA ASP A 161 -3.14 24.10 26.25
C ASP A 161 -4.31 23.15 26.57
N LEU A 162 -5.25 23.64 27.39
CA LEU A 162 -6.46 22.95 27.81
C LEU A 162 -7.70 23.40 27.03
N SER A 163 -7.52 23.93 25.83
CA SER A 163 -8.57 24.29 24.87
C SER A 163 -9.19 23.06 24.21
N ASP A 164 -10.35 23.26 23.56
CA ASP A 164 -11.14 22.27 22.84
C ASP A 164 -11.40 20.93 23.59
N PRO A 165 -11.78 20.94 24.89
CA PRO A 165 -12.01 19.71 25.65
C PRO A 165 -13.27 18.97 25.21
N TYR A 166 -13.18 17.65 25.09
CA TYR A 166 -14.29 16.77 24.74
C TYR A 166 -14.29 15.50 25.62
N VAL A 167 -15.45 14.86 25.75
CA VAL A 167 -15.61 13.56 26.40
C VAL A 167 -15.49 12.45 25.37
N ASP A 168 -14.79 11.35 25.71
CA ASP A 168 -14.60 10.18 24.83
C ASP A 168 -14.95 8.82 25.47
N ALA A 169 -15.21 8.79 26.79
CA ALA A 169 -15.53 7.55 27.50
C ALA A 169 -16.29 7.78 28.81
N ILE A 170 -17.08 6.79 29.19
CA ILE A 170 -17.51 6.56 30.58
C ILE A 170 -16.43 5.71 31.27
N VAL A 171 -16.02 6.13 32.46
CA VAL A 171 -15.09 5.41 33.33
C VAL A 171 -15.83 5.04 34.62
N LEU A 172 -15.67 3.81 35.10
CA LEU A 172 -16.23 3.36 36.37
C LEU A 172 -15.09 3.03 37.35
N GLU A 173 -15.04 3.75 38.47
CA GLU A 173 -14.12 3.46 39.57
C GLU A 173 -14.69 2.35 40.46
N VAL A 174 -13.96 1.23 40.56
CA VAL A 174 -14.43 0.01 41.24
C VAL A 174 -13.61 -0.36 42.49
N TYR A 175 -12.44 0.25 42.72
CA TYR A 175 -11.60 -0.08 43.88
C TYR A 175 -12.08 0.58 45.17
N ARG A 176 -12.12 -0.21 46.25
CA ARG A 176 -12.40 0.27 47.62
C ARG A 176 -11.53 -0.42 48.67
N PHE A 177 -11.32 -1.74 48.53
CA PHE A 177 -10.44 -2.53 49.38
C PHE A 177 -9.90 -3.77 48.62
N PRO A 178 -8.78 -4.38 49.07
CA PRO A 178 -8.29 -5.65 48.54
C PRO A 178 -9.28 -6.80 48.75
N GLY A 179 -9.53 -7.62 47.73
CA GLY A 179 -10.50 -8.71 47.81
C GLY A 179 -11.12 -9.07 46.46
N LYS A 180 -12.31 -9.67 46.49
CA LYS A 180 -13.16 -9.88 45.31
C LYS A 180 -14.46 -9.11 45.47
N THR A 181 -14.86 -8.40 44.40
CA THR A 181 -16.13 -7.69 44.30
C THR A 181 -16.89 -8.20 43.10
N ARG A 182 -18.15 -8.61 43.31
CA ARG A 182 -19.12 -8.82 42.23
C ARG A 182 -19.87 -7.51 42.00
N LEU A 183 -19.86 -7.08 40.74
CA LEU A 183 -20.45 -5.87 40.21
C LEU A 183 -21.53 -6.25 39.20
N GLN A 184 -22.63 -5.51 39.20
CA GLN A 184 -23.67 -5.61 38.19
C GLN A 184 -24.04 -4.21 37.69
N ILE A 185 -24.13 -4.05 36.38
CA ILE A 185 -24.34 -2.79 35.65
C ILE A 185 -25.60 -2.89 34.79
N ASP A 186 -26.41 -1.83 34.80
CA ASP A 186 -27.77 -1.76 34.24
C ASP A 186 -28.08 -0.26 33.91
N ASP A 187 -29.09 0.02 33.08
CA ASP A 187 -29.44 1.30 32.42
C ASP A 187 -28.32 2.38 32.44
N LEU A 188 -27.45 2.41 31.42
CA LEU A 188 -26.56 3.54 31.18
C LEU A 188 -27.27 4.55 30.27
N GLN A 189 -27.70 5.67 30.84
CA GLN A 189 -28.33 6.78 30.13
C GLN A 189 -27.39 7.99 30.13
N ILE A 190 -27.14 8.55 28.95
CA ILE A 190 -26.37 9.79 28.76
C ILE A 190 -27.25 10.79 28.00
N GLU A 191 -27.44 11.97 28.57
CA GLU A 191 -28.25 13.05 27.98
C GLU A 191 -27.39 14.28 27.68
N GLY A 192 -27.76 15.03 26.65
CA GLY A 192 -27.03 16.24 26.25
C GLY A 192 -25.77 15.94 25.43
N MET A 193 -25.70 14.76 24.79
CA MET A 193 -24.62 14.45 23.84
C MET A 193 -24.76 15.31 22.59
N LEU A 194 -23.92 16.35 22.51
CA LEU A 194 -23.72 17.17 21.33
C LEU A 194 -22.32 16.86 20.76
N PRO A 195 -22.12 16.75 19.45
CA PRO A 195 -20.77 16.66 18.87
C PRO A 195 -19.91 17.88 19.26
N PRO A 196 -18.58 17.73 19.48
CA PRO A 196 -17.68 18.81 19.89
C PRO A 196 -17.70 20.04 18.97
N ASP A 197 -18.00 19.84 17.68
CA ASP A 197 -18.12 20.89 16.69
C ASP A 197 -19.38 21.77 16.82
N VAL A 198 -20.45 21.33 17.50
CA VAL A 198 -21.67 22.15 17.66
C VAL A 198 -21.38 23.42 18.48
N LEU A 199 -20.49 23.34 19.48
CA LEU A 199 -20.05 24.52 20.24
C LEU A 199 -19.13 25.46 19.45
N ARG A 200 -18.66 25.08 18.26
CA ARG A 200 -17.80 25.93 17.42
C ARG A 200 -18.60 26.90 16.54
N GLU A 201 -19.91 26.70 16.38
CA GLU A 201 -20.75 27.56 15.52
C GLU A 201 -21.12 28.90 16.18
N GLU A 202 -21.43 28.93 17.48
CA GLU A 202 -21.82 30.17 18.19
C GLU A 202 -20.65 31.16 18.43
N GLY A 203 -19.41 30.76 18.11
CA GLY A 203 -18.19 31.50 18.46
C GLY A 203 -17.22 31.82 17.32
N ARG A 204 -17.59 31.58 16.05
CA ARG A 204 -16.69 31.82 14.89
C ARG A 204 -17.34 32.67 13.80
N ASP A 205 -16.64 33.72 13.38
CA ASP A 205 -17.02 34.60 12.26
C ASP A 205 -17.48 33.80 11.03
N THR A 206 -18.74 33.99 10.64
CA THR A 206 -19.40 33.25 9.55
C THR A 206 -18.98 33.74 8.17
N ASN A 207 -17.69 34.01 7.97
CA ASN A 207 -17.16 34.73 6.80
C ASN A 207 -15.93 34.06 6.14
N ARG A 208 -15.90 32.72 6.16
CA ARG A 208 -15.20 31.91 5.15
C ARG A 208 -16.17 30.92 4.53
N GLY A 209 -17.01 31.42 3.63
CA GLY A 209 -18.00 30.61 2.93
C GLY A 209 -17.36 29.49 2.12
N VAL A 210 -17.75 28.23 2.40
CA VAL A 210 -17.59 27.13 1.46
C VAL A 210 -18.41 27.49 0.21
N PRO A 211 -17.82 27.62 -0.99
CA PRO A 211 -18.56 28.03 -2.17
C PRO A 211 -19.62 26.98 -2.55
N ARG A 212 -20.90 27.33 -2.35
CA ARG A 212 -22.02 26.61 -2.96
C ARG A 212 -21.91 26.74 -4.49
N ASN A 213 -22.08 25.62 -5.17
CA ASN A 213 -21.87 25.44 -6.62
C ASN A 213 -20.40 25.71 -7.06
N ARG A 214 -19.66 24.63 -7.35
CA ARG A 214 -18.38 24.68 -8.07
C ARG A 214 -18.52 23.92 -9.39
N ASP A 215 -18.24 24.60 -10.49
CA ASP A 215 -18.02 23.99 -11.80
C ASP A 215 -16.96 22.86 -11.68
N PRO A 216 -17.22 21.64 -12.18
CA PRO A 216 -16.23 20.56 -12.20
C PRO A 216 -14.88 20.98 -12.79
N LEU A 217 -14.85 21.87 -13.77
CA LEU A 217 -13.61 22.40 -14.36
C LEU A 217 -12.78 23.19 -13.34
N VAL A 218 -13.42 23.96 -12.45
CA VAL A 218 -12.74 24.72 -11.38
C VAL A 218 -12.22 23.77 -10.30
N GLN A 219 -12.95 22.69 -9.99
CA GLN A 219 -12.50 21.68 -9.04
C GLN A 219 -11.34 20.84 -9.60
N LEU A 220 -11.38 20.48 -10.89
CA LEU A 220 -10.28 19.85 -11.60
C LEU A 220 -9.03 20.74 -11.60
N GLN A 221 -9.18 22.05 -11.85
CA GLN A 221 -8.08 23.01 -11.74
C GLN A 221 -7.52 23.11 -10.32
N GLN A 222 -8.36 23.12 -9.29
CA GLN A 222 -7.91 23.13 -7.88
C GLN A 222 -7.08 21.89 -7.54
N ILE A 223 -7.53 20.71 -8.00
CA ILE A 223 -6.79 19.45 -7.89
C ILE A 223 -5.45 19.52 -8.65
N GLN A 224 -5.46 19.96 -9.91
CA GLN A 224 -4.28 20.07 -10.78
C GLN A 224 -3.29 21.17 -10.37
N ASN A 225 -3.71 22.16 -9.58
CA ASN A 225 -2.84 23.16 -8.97
C ASN A 225 -1.99 22.57 -7.83
N THR A 226 -2.31 21.36 -7.35
CA THR A 226 -1.46 20.56 -6.46
C THR A 226 -0.75 19.45 -7.24
N VAL A 227 0.24 18.80 -6.62
CA VAL A 227 0.79 17.54 -7.14
C VAL A 227 0.10 16.40 -6.39
N PRO A 228 -0.78 15.59 -7.03
CA PRO A 228 -1.42 14.47 -6.35
C PRO A 228 -0.40 13.50 -5.76
N ARG A 229 -0.61 13.20 -4.48
CA ARG A 229 0.00 12.11 -3.72
C ARG A 229 -1.15 11.41 -3.02
N TRP A 230 -1.81 10.54 -3.76
CA TRP A 230 -3.02 9.86 -3.31
C TRP A 230 -2.72 8.42 -2.93
N VAL A 231 -3.38 7.90 -1.91
CA VAL A 231 -3.26 6.49 -1.51
C VAL A 231 -4.60 5.78 -1.66
N GLN A 232 -4.58 4.52 -2.07
CA GLN A 232 -5.76 3.65 -2.04
C GLN A 232 -6.15 3.40 -0.58
N TYR A 233 -7.33 3.87 -0.17
CA TYR A 233 -7.75 3.91 1.22
C TYR A 233 -8.03 2.51 1.78
N ARG A 234 -7.60 2.25 3.03
CA ARG A 234 -7.75 0.94 3.70
C ARG A 234 -8.27 1.04 5.14
N GLY A 235 -8.76 2.21 5.56
CA GLY A 235 -9.38 2.44 6.87
C GLY A 235 -8.52 3.25 7.85
N GLU A 236 -7.36 3.73 7.41
CA GLU A 236 -6.47 4.57 8.22
C GLU A 236 -7.11 5.92 8.59
N SER A 237 -6.65 6.60 9.64
CA SER A 237 -7.09 7.98 9.88
C SER A 237 -6.50 8.95 8.83
N LEU A 238 -7.28 9.92 8.35
CA LEU A 238 -6.81 10.88 7.36
C LEU A 238 -5.74 11.82 7.94
N ASP A 239 -5.80 12.14 9.23
CA ASP A 239 -4.77 12.93 9.90
C ASP A 239 -3.41 12.19 9.89
N TYR A 240 -3.40 10.87 10.07
CA TYR A 240 -2.19 10.03 9.92
C TYR A 240 -1.70 9.98 8.46
N LEU A 241 -2.60 9.79 7.49
CA LEU A 241 -2.23 9.84 6.07
C LEU A 241 -1.68 11.23 5.67
N GLN A 242 -2.13 12.30 6.34
CA GLN A 242 -1.58 13.64 6.16
C GLN A 242 -0.17 13.79 6.73
N THR A 243 0.18 13.17 7.86
CA THR A 243 1.58 13.18 8.36
C THR A 243 2.51 12.41 7.43
N LEU A 244 2.03 11.36 6.76
CA LEU A 244 2.77 10.67 5.69
C LEU A 244 2.87 11.49 4.39
N GLY A 245 2.33 12.71 4.33
CA GLY A 245 2.47 13.62 3.18
C GLY A 245 1.53 13.34 2.01
N PHE A 246 0.55 12.45 2.16
CA PHE A 246 -0.54 12.30 1.21
C PHE A 246 -1.46 13.52 1.25
N ASN A 247 -2.00 13.91 0.09
CA ASN A 247 -2.93 15.03 -0.05
C ASN A 247 -4.31 14.63 -0.60
N GLY A 248 -4.53 13.32 -0.77
CA GLY A 248 -5.81 12.75 -1.15
C GLY A 248 -5.87 11.26 -0.86
N ILE A 249 -7.08 10.72 -0.86
CA ILE A 249 -7.33 9.28 -0.78
C ILE A 249 -8.22 8.83 -1.93
N VAL A 250 -8.09 7.56 -2.32
CA VAL A 250 -9.04 6.90 -3.21
C VAL A 250 -9.85 5.88 -2.40
N SER A 251 -11.07 6.27 -2.04
CA SER A 251 -12.02 5.46 -1.28
C SER A 251 -12.87 4.57 -2.18
N ASN A 252 -13.22 3.38 -1.69
CA ASN A 252 -14.24 2.52 -2.28
C ASN A 252 -15.68 2.91 -1.88
N ARG A 253 -15.85 3.85 -0.95
CA ARG A 253 -17.13 4.41 -0.48
C ARG A 253 -17.22 5.92 -0.75
N ALA A 254 -18.43 6.41 -0.97
CA ALA A 254 -18.73 7.83 -1.20
C ALA A 254 -19.67 8.44 -0.14
N ASP A 255 -20.32 7.60 0.64
CA ASP A 255 -21.39 7.90 1.60
C ASP A 255 -20.91 7.83 3.06
N ASP A 256 -19.60 7.89 3.27
CA ASP A 256 -18.95 7.65 4.55
C ASP A 256 -18.80 8.97 5.34
N THR A 257 -19.54 9.08 6.45
CA THR A 257 -19.57 10.29 7.29
C THR A 257 -18.26 10.52 8.03
N LEU A 258 -17.56 9.46 8.43
CA LEU A 258 -16.27 9.58 9.10
C LEU A 258 -15.20 10.11 8.14
N ILE A 259 -15.20 9.64 6.88
CA ILE A 259 -14.36 10.23 5.82
C ILE A 259 -14.75 11.69 5.57
N ALA A 260 -16.04 12.03 5.56
CA ALA A 260 -16.51 13.41 5.36
C ALA A 260 -16.00 14.38 6.43
N GLU A 261 -16.12 14.01 7.71
CA GLU A 261 -15.64 14.79 8.86
C GLU A 261 -14.11 14.93 8.86
N GLN A 262 -13.39 13.82 8.66
CA GLN A 262 -11.93 13.83 8.62
C GLN A 262 -11.39 14.61 7.41
N ALA A 263 -12.06 14.57 6.25
CA ALA A 263 -11.68 15.36 5.09
C ALA A 263 -11.93 16.86 5.31
N ALA A 264 -13.03 17.23 5.99
CA ALA A 264 -13.30 18.61 6.39
C ALA A 264 -12.29 19.14 7.42
N ARG A 265 -11.76 18.29 8.31
CA ARG A 265 -10.71 18.64 9.27
C ARG A 265 -9.32 18.79 8.61
N THR A 266 -8.91 17.81 7.82
CA THR A 266 -7.54 17.71 7.27
C THR A 266 -7.35 18.51 5.98
N GLY A 267 -8.40 18.66 5.16
CA GLY A 267 -8.30 19.16 3.79
C GLY A 267 -7.77 18.14 2.78
N ILE A 268 -7.67 16.85 3.13
CA ILE A 268 -7.34 15.77 2.20
C ILE A 268 -8.44 15.62 1.14
N ALA A 269 -8.05 15.55 -0.13
CA ALA A 269 -8.97 15.39 -1.25
C ALA A 269 -9.52 13.94 -1.34
N VAL A 270 -10.83 13.77 -1.20
CA VAL A 270 -11.46 12.45 -1.30
C VAL A 270 -11.87 12.15 -2.74
N VAL A 271 -11.24 11.17 -3.36
CA VAL A 271 -11.71 10.55 -4.61
C VAL A 271 -12.53 9.31 -4.21
N ALA A 272 -13.79 9.21 -4.65
CA ALA A 272 -14.71 8.17 -4.19
C ALA A 272 -15.39 7.44 -5.35
N SER A 273 -15.82 6.19 -5.13
CA SER A 273 -16.58 5.41 -6.11
C SER A 273 -17.90 6.09 -6.51
N LEU A 274 -18.29 6.02 -7.79
CA LEU A 274 -19.53 6.64 -8.26
C LEU A 274 -20.78 5.90 -7.72
N PRO A 275 -21.69 6.54 -6.94
CA PRO A 275 -22.86 5.88 -6.34
C PRO A 275 -23.72 5.10 -7.34
N GLU A 276 -24.19 3.91 -6.95
CA GLU A 276 -24.92 2.99 -7.85
C GLU A 276 -26.23 3.56 -8.40
N LYS A 277 -26.90 4.38 -7.60
CA LYS A 277 -28.14 5.08 -7.92
C LYS A 277 -27.84 6.57 -8.12
N VAL A 278 -28.71 7.28 -8.81
CA VAL A 278 -28.68 8.75 -8.82
C VAL A 278 -29.06 9.23 -7.42
N PRO A 279 -28.25 10.06 -6.73
CA PRO A 279 -28.62 10.60 -5.43
C PRO A 279 -29.83 11.54 -5.51
N ASP A 280 -30.77 11.37 -4.60
CA ASP A 280 -31.85 12.33 -4.38
C ASP A 280 -31.31 13.65 -3.80
N ALA A 281 -32.05 14.75 -3.98
CA ALA A 281 -31.62 16.08 -3.53
C ALA A 281 -31.48 16.23 -1.99
N THR A 282 -31.95 15.25 -1.21
CA THR A 282 -31.74 15.19 0.25
C THR A 282 -30.40 14.52 0.64
N ALA A 283 -29.72 13.84 -0.28
CA ALA A 283 -28.44 13.16 -0.05
C ALA A 283 -27.21 14.01 -0.45
N LEU A 284 -27.41 15.28 -0.80
CA LEU A 284 -26.34 16.18 -1.29
C LEU A 284 -25.20 16.34 -0.27
N GLU A 285 -25.53 16.46 1.02
CA GLU A 285 -24.58 16.72 2.10
C GLU A 285 -23.63 15.52 2.30
N SER A 286 -24.15 14.29 2.23
CA SER A 286 -23.37 13.05 2.33
C SER A 286 -22.23 12.97 1.30
N TYR A 287 -22.41 13.57 0.12
CA TYR A 287 -21.42 13.58 -0.98
C TYR A 287 -20.66 14.91 -1.12
N GLN A 288 -20.90 15.90 -0.25
CA GLN A 288 -20.28 17.24 -0.39
C GLN A 288 -18.75 17.20 -0.25
N HIS A 289 -18.22 16.26 0.55
CA HIS A 289 -16.79 16.07 0.77
C HIS A 289 -16.04 15.46 -0.44
N VAL A 290 -16.78 14.82 -1.37
CA VAL A 290 -16.17 14.15 -2.53
C VAL A 290 -15.59 15.19 -3.49
N SER A 291 -14.30 15.04 -3.78
CA SER A 291 -13.54 15.90 -4.69
C SER A 291 -13.56 15.42 -6.14
N ALA A 292 -13.63 14.10 -6.37
CA ALA A 292 -13.73 13.49 -7.70
C ALA A 292 -14.36 12.09 -7.65
N TRP A 293 -14.98 11.66 -8.75
CA TRP A 293 -15.59 10.34 -8.91
C TRP A 293 -14.63 9.34 -9.57
N MET A 294 -14.28 8.26 -8.86
CA MET A 294 -13.60 7.10 -9.42
C MET A 294 -14.60 6.20 -10.17
N LEU A 295 -14.37 6.02 -11.48
CA LEU A 295 -15.17 5.12 -12.32
C LEU A 295 -14.81 3.65 -12.09
N GLY A 296 -13.52 3.37 -11.92
CA GLY A 296 -12.99 2.03 -11.63
C GLY A 296 -11.46 1.94 -11.70
N TRP A 297 -10.97 0.81 -11.23
CA TRP A 297 -9.57 0.38 -11.33
C TRP A 297 -9.41 -0.62 -12.48
N GLU A 298 -8.20 -0.76 -13.02
CA GLU A 298 -7.84 -1.78 -14.03
C GLU A 298 -8.82 -1.85 -15.22
N LEU A 299 -9.33 -0.67 -15.63
CA LEU A 299 -10.37 -0.52 -16.64
C LEU A 299 -9.92 -1.08 -17.99
N ASN A 300 -10.79 -1.91 -18.58
CA ASN A 300 -10.48 -2.81 -19.68
C ASN A 300 -11.65 -2.94 -20.68
N GLU A 301 -11.54 -3.82 -21.68
CA GLU A 301 -12.56 -4.05 -22.71
C GLU A 301 -13.92 -4.43 -22.10
N SER A 302 -13.93 -5.39 -21.17
CA SER A 302 -15.14 -5.90 -20.53
C SER A 302 -15.90 -4.85 -19.69
N THR A 303 -15.19 -3.85 -19.15
CA THR A 303 -15.77 -2.79 -18.31
C THR A 303 -16.21 -1.55 -19.09
N LEU A 304 -15.93 -1.46 -20.40
CA LEU A 304 -16.13 -0.23 -21.18
C LEU A 304 -17.60 0.17 -21.27
N GLU A 305 -18.49 -0.77 -21.53
CA GLU A 305 -19.94 -0.53 -21.57
C GLU A 305 -20.54 -0.23 -20.19
N THR A 306 -20.00 -0.81 -19.12
CA THR A 306 -20.38 -0.46 -17.75
C THR A 306 -19.94 0.98 -17.41
N THR A 307 -18.75 1.38 -17.86
CA THR A 307 -18.24 2.75 -17.68
C THR A 307 -19.04 3.79 -18.47
N ARG A 308 -19.42 3.47 -19.71
CA ARG A 308 -20.35 4.30 -20.51
C ARG A 308 -21.69 4.49 -19.81
N ARG A 309 -22.24 3.44 -19.18
CA ARG A 309 -23.47 3.55 -18.36
C ARG A 309 -23.28 4.36 -17.08
N GLN A 310 -22.14 4.26 -16.39
CA GLN A 310 -21.80 5.10 -15.24
C GLN A 310 -21.77 6.59 -15.61
N ILE A 311 -21.10 6.97 -16.71
CA ILE A 311 -21.09 8.36 -17.21
C ILE A 311 -22.49 8.82 -17.64
N GLY A 312 -23.27 7.97 -18.30
CA GLY A 312 -24.68 8.23 -18.63
C GLY A 312 -25.64 8.31 -17.42
N ARG A 313 -25.17 7.92 -16.22
CA ARG A 313 -25.83 8.10 -14.92
C ARG A 313 -25.38 9.41 -14.25
N LEU A 314 -24.10 9.74 -14.31
CA LEU A 314 -23.53 10.99 -13.78
C LEU A 314 -24.16 12.24 -14.42
N SER A 315 -24.49 12.20 -15.72
CA SER A 315 -25.21 13.29 -16.40
C SER A 315 -26.64 13.57 -15.87
N ARG A 316 -27.15 12.74 -14.95
CA ARG A 316 -28.45 12.89 -14.28
C ARG A 316 -28.33 13.27 -12.81
N PHE A 317 -27.11 13.41 -12.29
CA PHE A 317 -26.90 13.84 -10.90
C PHE A 317 -27.34 15.31 -10.73
N PRO A 318 -27.73 15.73 -9.52
CA PRO A 318 -27.87 17.14 -9.19
C PRO A 318 -26.61 17.94 -9.55
N SER A 319 -26.77 19.19 -10.00
CA SER A 319 -25.63 20.05 -10.41
C SER A 319 -24.56 20.16 -9.33
N ASP A 320 -24.96 20.22 -8.07
CA ASP A 320 -24.06 20.33 -6.92
C ASP A 320 -23.27 19.05 -6.61
N LEU A 321 -23.54 17.92 -7.29
CA LEU A 321 -22.79 16.66 -7.22
C LEU A 321 -22.01 16.32 -8.50
N LEU A 322 -22.01 17.21 -9.50
CA LEU A 322 -21.08 17.09 -10.62
C LEU A 322 -19.66 17.31 -10.09
N ARG A 323 -18.77 16.34 -10.37
CA ARG A 323 -17.36 16.34 -9.98
C ARG A 323 -16.53 15.83 -11.15
N PRO A 324 -15.22 16.16 -11.21
CA PRO A 324 -14.29 15.51 -12.12
C PRO A 324 -14.31 13.99 -11.99
N THR A 325 -14.08 13.31 -13.10
CA THR A 325 -14.09 11.84 -13.21
C THR A 325 -12.67 11.30 -13.40
N ILE A 326 -12.37 10.21 -12.67
CA ILE A 326 -11.03 9.60 -12.62
C ILE A 326 -11.18 8.10 -12.85
N GLY A 327 -10.18 7.51 -13.49
CA GLY A 327 -10.10 6.06 -13.69
C GLY A 327 -8.66 5.62 -13.84
N GLU A 328 -8.38 4.36 -13.50
CA GLU A 328 -7.12 3.69 -13.84
C GLU A 328 -7.42 2.68 -14.94
N ALA A 329 -6.76 2.81 -16.09
CA ALA A 329 -6.94 1.90 -17.23
C ALA A 329 -5.77 0.93 -17.37
N MET A 330 -6.05 -0.28 -17.83
CA MET A 330 -5.06 -1.31 -18.17
C MET A 330 -5.05 -1.62 -19.68
N GLU A 331 -6.10 -1.23 -20.40
CA GLU A 331 -6.15 -1.18 -21.87
C GLU A 331 -7.10 -0.07 -22.33
N LEU A 332 -7.22 0.15 -23.65
CA LEU A 332 -8.16 1.12 -24.25
C LEU A 332 -8.04 2.57 -23.72
N TYR A 333 -6.82 3.02 -23.42
CA TYR A 333 -6.50 4.38 -22.93
C TYR A 333 -7.12 5.52 -23.77
N GLY A 334 -7.20 5.34 -25.10
CA GLY A 334 -7.85 6.30 -26.01
C GLY A 334 -9.35 6.46 -25.73
N PRO A 335 -10.16 5.40 -25.81
CA PRO A 335 -11.55 5.39 -25.34
C PRO A 335 -11.74 5.91 -23.91
N TYR A 336 -10.94 5.45 -22.93
CA TYR A 336 -11.14 5.82 -21.53
C TYR A 336 -10.79 7.28 -21.23
N SER A 337 -9.77 7.87 -21.86
CA SER A 337 -9.44 9.31 -21.73
C SER A 337 -10.45 10.27 -22.39
N ARG A 338 -11.53 9.73 -22.98
CA ARG A 338 -12.72 10.49 -23.42
C ARG A 338 -13.93 10.28 -22.48
N LEU A 339 -13.80 9.39 -21.50
CA LEU A 339 -14.81 9.10 -20.47
C LEU A 339 -14.38 9.61 -19.09
N THR A 340 -13.09 9.87 -18.88
CA THR A 340 -12.53 10.50 -17.66
C THR A 340 -12.02 11.91 -17.93
N ASP A 341 -12.11 12.79 -16.92
CA ASP A 341 -11.38 14.06 -16.87
C ASP A 341 -9.88 13.84 -16.60
N TRP A 342 -9.56 12.78 -15.85
CA TRP A 342 -8.18 12.36 -15.60
C TRP A 342 -8.02 10.83 -15.65
N LEU A 343 -7.14 10.33 -16.53
CA LEU A 343 -6.79 8.90 -16.57
C LEU A 343 -5.43 8.63 -15.91
N ALA A 344 -5.40 7.66 -15.00
CA ALA A 344 -4.19 7.07 -14.47
C ALA A 344 -3.71 5.91 -15.36
N VAL A 345 -2.40 5.89 -15.62
CA VAL A 345 -1.70 4.76 -16.25
C VAL A 345 -0.91 4.04 -15.15
N PRO A 346 -1.14 2.74 -14.91
CA PRO A 346 -0.41 1.98 -13.91
C PRO A 346 1.01 1.66 -14.38
N THR A 347 2.00 1.78 -13.51
CA THR A 347 3.34 1.26 -13.80
C THR A 347 3.26 -0.25 -13.99
N PRO A 348 3.79 -0.82 -15.09
CA PRO A 348 3.90 -2.26 -15.25
C PRO A 348 4.58 -2.90 -14.03
N HIS A 349 3.98 -3.96 -13.49
CA HIS A 349 4.56 -4.70 -12.36
C HIS A 349 5.97 -5.18 -12.74
N THR A 350 6.93 -5.07 -11.81
CA THR A 350 8.38 -5.25 -12.08
C THR A 350 8.73 -6.60 -12.70
N THR A 351 7.92 -7.61 -12.42
CA THR A 351 8.02 -8.98 -12.96
C THR A 351 7.45 -9.15 -14.38
N ARG A 352 6.53 -8.29 -14.83
CA ARG A 352 5.90 -8.36 -16.16
C ARG A 352 6.72 -7.68 -17.27
N VAL A 353 7.90 -7.13 -16.93
CA VAL A 353 8.82 -6.44 -17.85
C VAL A 353 10.25 -6.92 -17.64
N ARG A 354 11.06 -6.87 -18.71
CA ARG A 354 12.47 -7.30 -18.72
C ARG A 354 13.41 -6.25 -18.16
N SER A 355 13.07 -4.97 -18.32
CA SER A 355 13.88 -3.83 -17.88
C SER A 355 13.02 -2.64 -17.44
N SER A 356 13.59 -1.72 -16.67
CA SER A 356 12.99 -0.38 -16.46
C SER A 356 12.79 0.40 -17.76
N ILE A 357 13.64 0.18 -18.76
CA ILE A 357 13.55 0.80 -20.09
C ILE A 357 12.26 0.36 -20.81
N GLU A 358 11.94 -0.94 -20.75
CA GLU A 358 10.67 -1.47 -21.27
C GLU A 358 9.46 -0.91 -20.51
N SER A 359 9.52 -0.87 -19.16
CA SER A 359 8.48 -0.25 -18.33
C SER A 359 8.19 1.20 -18.74
N ASP A 360 9.25 1.98 -18.97
CA ASP A 360 9.14 3.37 -19.43
C ASP A 360 8.63 3.49 -20.87
N GLN A 361 9.00 2.57 -21.77
CA GLN A 361 8.49 2.53 -23.15
C GLN A 361 6.98 2.25 -23.20
N ILE A 362 6.49 1.33 -22.35
CA ILE A 362 5.07 1.03 -22.17
C ILE A 362 4.34 2.27 -21.64
N MET A 363 4.80 2.81 -20.51
CA MET A 363 4.24 4.05 -19.92
C MET A 363 4.21 5.23 -20.90
N LEU A 364 5.18 5.32 -21.83
CA LEU A 364 5.26 6.34 -22.88
C LEU A 364 4.44 6.04 -24.14
N SER A 365 4.05 4.79 -24.42
CA SER A 365 3.24 4.42 -25.59
C SER A 365 1.76 4.54 -25.26
N GLU A 366 1.33 3.95 -24.15
CA GLU A 366 -0.04 3.98 -23.64
C GLU A 366 -0.54 5.41 -23.47
N SER A 367 0.29 6.25 -22.83
CA SER A 367 -0.04 7.63 -22.53
C SER A 367 -0.04 8.59 -23.73
N ARG A 368 0.43 8.18 -24.92
CA ARG A 368 0.21 8.94 -26.17
C ARG A 368 -1.25 8.93 -26.61
N SER A 369 -2.02 7.94 -26.15
CA SER A 369 -3.43 7.78 -26.49
C SER A 369 -4.35 8.71 -25.68
N LEU A 370 -3.82 9.41 -24.67
CA LEU A 370 -4.60 10.31 -23.81
C LEU A 370 -5.10 11.53 -24.58
N ALA A 371 -6.42 11.73 -24.60
CA ALA A 371 -7.06 12.80 -25.35
C ALA A 371 -7.10 14.14 -24.59
N GLY A 372 -6.91 15.24 -25.34
CA GLY A 372 -7.33 16.59 -24.94
C GLY A 372 -6.67 17.12 -23.67
N ARG A 373 -7.44 17.17 -22.57
CA ARG A 373 -7.06 17.82 -21.31
C ARG A 373 -6.54 16.87 -20.23
N SER A 374 -6.64 15.54 -20.41
CA SER A 374 -6.14 14.60 -19.39
C SER A 374 -4.62 14.71 -19.30
N HIS A 375 -4.13 15.28 -18.20
CA HIS A 375 -2.74 15.13 -17.81
C HIS A 375 -2.43 13.64 -17.54
N ARG A 376 -1.16 13.26 -17.47
CA ARG A 376 -0.79 11.91 -17.04
C ARG A 376 -0.80 11.83 -15.51
N LEU A 377 -1.63 10.95 -14.97
CA LEU A 377 -1.54 10.47 -13.59
C LEU A 377 -0.87 9.08 -13.64
N THR A 378 -0.08 8.71 -12.63
CA THR A 378 0.57 7.39 -12.59
C THR A 378 0.14 6.63 -11.35
N SER A 379 -0.27 5.38 -11.54
CA SER A 379 -0.54 4.47 -10.41
C SER A 379 0.67 3.57 -10.15
N ILE A 380 1.08 3.41 -8.90
CA ILE A 380 2.23 2.59 -8.50
C ILE A 380 1.79 1.54 -7.48
N ALA A 381 2.08 0.28 -7.76
CA ALA A 381 2.08 -0.78 -6.77
C ALA A 381 3.46 -0.87 -6.10
N THR A 382 3.51 -0.71 -4.77
CA THR A 382 4.75 -0.82 -3.97
C THR A 382 4.79 -2.11 -3.13
N GLN A 383 3.99 -3.10 -3.53
CA GLN A 383 3.87 -4.41 -2.90
C GLN A 383 3.81 -5.46 -4.01
N MET A 384 4.37 -6.64 -3.75
CA MET A 384 4.20 -7.81 -4.62
C MET A 384 2.74 -8.29 -4.59
N SER A 385 2.36 -9.15 -5.55
CA SER A 385 1.00 -9.68 -5.61
C SER A 385 0.69 -10.69 -4.50
N SER A 386 -0.60 -10.95 -4.28
CA SER A 386 -1.12 -11.92 -3.30
C SER A 386 -0.47 -13.29 -3.44
N GLU A 387 -0.37 -13.78 -4.68
CA GLU A 387 0.22 -15.07 -5.03
C GLU A 387 1.70 -15.15 -4.60
N TRP A 388 2.48 -14.10 -4.83
CA TRP A 388 3.88 -14.05 -4.38
C TRP A 388 3.99 -14.08 -2.85
N SER A 389 3.14 -13.34 -2.13
CA SER A 389 3.13 -13.34 -0.67
C SER A 389 2.70 -14.70 -0.08
N GLU A 390 1.76 -15.39 -0.71
CA GLU A 390 1.37 -16.76 -0.34
C GLU A 390 2.53 -17.74 -0.57
N GLN A 391 3.18 -17.69 -1.74
CA GLN A 391 4.35 -18.50 -2.08
C GLN A 391 5.52 -18.29 -1.09
N LYS A 392 5.82 -17.03 -0.71
CA LYS A 392 6.84 -16.71 0.32
C LYS A 392 6.45 -17.28 1.68
N THR A 393 5.19 -17.09 2.10
CA THR A 393 4.70 -17.50 3.43
C THR A 393 4.75 -19.02 3.59
N LEU A 394 4.26 -19.77 2.59
CA LEU A 394 4.29 -21.23 2.60
C LEU A 394 5.70 -21.81 2.55
N LEU A 395 6.63 -21.19 1.81
CA LEU A 395 8.03 -21.55 1.84
C LEU A 395 8.60 -21.41 3.26
N GLN A 396 8.42 -20.24 3.90
CA GLN A 396 8.97 -19.95 5.22
C GLN A 396 8.45 -20.93 6.29
N GLN A 397 7.18 -21.34 6.18
CA GLN A 397 6.61 -22.42 7.00
C GLN A 397 7.20 -23.80 6.67
N SER A 398 7.47 -24.08 5.38
CA SER A 398 7.88 -25.40 4.88
C SER A 398 9.35 -25.74 5.08
N ILE A 399 10.25 -24.75 5.16
CA ILE A 399 11.69 -24.96 5.46
C ILE A 399 12.00 -24.94 6.97
N GLY A 400 11.18 -24.23 7.76
CA GLY A 400 11.42 -24.04 9.20
C GLY A 400 12.64 -23.17 9.52
N GLY A 401 13.05 -23.20 10.79
CA GLY A 401 14.09 -22.32 11.33
C GLY A 401 13.57 -20.91 11.67
N ASP A 402 14.49 -19.99 11.97
CA ASP A 402 14.14 -18.63 12.36
C ASP A 402 13.47 -17.86 11.22
N SER A 403 12.31 -17.27 11.51
CA SER A 403 11.56 -16.48 10.53
C SER A 403 12.37 -15.29 10.01
N VAL A 404 12.26 -15.01 8.71
CA VAL A 404 12.76 -13.77 8.13
C VAL A 404 11.87 -12.63 8.63
N THR A 405 12.39 -11.84 9.57
CA THR A 405 11.70 -10.72 10.24
C THR A 405 11.75 -9.41 9.46
N LEU A 406 12.46 -9.38 8.32
CA LEU A 406 12.51 -8.23 7.43
C LEU A 406 11.13 -7.91 6.83
N PRO A 407 10.75 -6.62 6.74
CA PRO A 407 9.46 -6.22 6.19
C PRO A 407 9.34 -6.52 4.69
N ASP A 408 8.14 -6.83 4.23
CA ASP A 408 7.83 -7.04 2.80
C ASP A 408 7.62 -5.70 2.06
N PHE A 409 8.66 -4.86 2.09
CA PHE A 409 8.73 -3.58 1.41
C PHE A 409 10.18 -3.23 1.04
N ASP A 410 10.41 -2.91 -0.24
CA ASP A 410 11.70 -2.42 -0.75
C ASP A 410 11.64 -0.88 -0.88
N PRO A 411 12.21 -0.12 0.09
CA PRO A 411 12.18 1.34 0.04
C PRO A 411 12.98 1.89 -1.14
N LEU A 412 13.99 1.17 -1.63
CA LEU A 412 14.83 1.61 -2.74
C LEU A 412 14.12 1.47 -4.09
N GLN A 413 13.48 0.34 -4.37
CA GLN A 413 12.70 0.18 -5.60
C GLN A 413 11.44 1.06 -5.61
N ALA A 414 10.74 1.20 -4.47
CA ALA A 414 9.61 2.13 -4.37
C ALA A 414 10.05 3.58 -4.70
N ARG A 415 11.20 4.01 -4.17
CA ARG A 415 11.80 5.32 -4.47
C ARG A 415 12.23 5.44 -5.94
N LEU A 416 12.93 4.44 -6.50
CA LEU A 416 13.37 4.46 -7.90
C LEU A 416 12.18 4.46 -8.89
N ALA A 417 11.08 3.77 -8.59
CA ALA A 417 9.86 3.81 -9.40
C ALA A 417 9.23 5.21 -9.46
N VAL A 418 9.30 5.98 -8.37
CA VAL A 418 8.84 7.37 -8.33
C VAL A 418 9.74 8.29 -9.18
N TYR A 419 11.07 8.15 -9.10
CA TYR A 419 11.98 8.89 -9.99
C TYR A 419 11.79 8.53 -11.47
N ARG A 420 11.71 7.24 -11.81
CA ARG A 420 11.47 6.76 -13.19
C ARG A 420 10.13 7.30 -13.74
N SER A 421 9.04 7.21 -12.99
CA SER A 421 7.72 7.76 -13.40
C SER A 421 7.69 9.29 -13.47
N MET A 422 8.43 9.99 -12.59
CA MET A 422 8.63 11.45 -12.70
C MET A 422 9.33 11.81 -14.02
N MET A 423 10.41 11.09 -14.36
CA MET A 423 11.17 11.26 -15.61
C MET A 423 10.36 10.95 -16.88
N GLN A 424 9.29 10.15 -16.81
CA GLN A 424 8.36 9.98 -17.94
C GLN A 424 7.37 11.14 -18.08
N GLY A 425 7.22 11.99 -17.07
CA GLY A 425 6.36 13.18 -17.12
C GLY A 425 4.95 13.02 -16.58
N THR A 426 4.75 12.23 -15.53
CA THR A 426 3.52 12.30 -14.73
C THR A 426 3.32 13.70 -14.09
N ARG A 427 2.10 14.00 -13.64
CA ARG A 427 1.75 15.16 -12.79
C ARG A 427 1.42 14.78 -11.35
N GLY A 428 1.29 13.49 -11.05
CA GLY A 428 0.91 13.01 -9.72
C GLY A 428 0.96 11.49 -9.63
N TRP A 429 0.66 10.99 -8.42
CA TRP A 429 0.73 9.58 -8.07
C TRP A 429 -0.53 9.10 -7.35
N ILE A 430 -0.97 7.90 -7.73
CA ILE A 430 -1.83 7.04 -6.91
C ILE A 430 -0.95 5.88 -6.42
N PHE A 431 -0.86 5.70 -5.11
CA PHE A 431 -0.17 4.57 -4.51
C PHE A 431 -1.19 3.47 -4.19
N ARG A 432 -1.10 2.35 -4.91
CA ARG A 432 -1.90 1.15 -4.68
C ARG A 432 -1.49 0.54 -3.34
N SER A 433 -2.46 0.06 -2.57
CA SER A 433 -2.25 -0.45 -1.21
C SER A 433 -3.14 -1.67 -1.00
N SER A 434 -2.58 -2.81 -0.60
CA SER A 434 -3.37 -4.02 -0.32
C SER A 434 -3.94 -4.07 1.10
N GLY A 435 -3.36 -3.30 2.04
CA GLY A 435 -3.79 -3.22 3.43
C GLY A 435 -3.24 -1.97 4.14
N PRO A 436 -3.80 -1.63 5.32
CA PRO A 436 -3.56 -0.35 5.99
C PRO A 436 -2.10 -0.11 6.37
N LEU A 437 -1.71 1.16 6.43
CA LEU A 437 -0.36 1.61 6.79
C LEU A 437 -0.12 1.69 8.31
N ASP A 438 -1.16 1.84 9.11
CA ASP A 438 -1.11 2.03 10.57
C ASP A 438 -1.26 0.74 11.40
N ARG A 439 -1.26 -0.45 10.77
CA ARG A 439 -1.45 -1.74 11.47
C ARG A 439 -0.40 -2.07 12.55
N GLY A 440 0.72 -1.35 12.59
CA GLY A 440 1.79 -1.54 13.58
C GLY A 440 2.68 -2.76 13.37
N ASP A 441 2.44 -3.59 12.35
CA ASP A 441 3.38 -4.64 11.93
C ASP A 441 4.61 -4.04 11.20
N PRO A 442 5.78 -4.72 11.19
CA PRO A 442 7.00 -4.18 10.59
C PRO A 442 6.87 -3.80 9.12
N THR A 443 6.05 -4.51 8.34
CA THR A 443 5.84 -4.20 6.92
C THR A 443 5.00 -2.94 6.74
N SER A 444 3.93 -2.79 7.53
CA SER A 444 3.10 -1.58 7.50
C SER A 444 3.88 -0.34 7.95
N LEU A 445 4.70 -0.45 9.00
CA LEU A 445 5.60 0.61 9.47
C LEU A 445 6.65 1.00 8.40
N ALA A 446 7.33 0.02 7.80
CA ALA A 446 8.32 0.28 6.75
C ALA A 446 7.70 0.92 5.50
N ARG A 447 6.50 0.47 5.09
CA ARG A 447 5.72 1.08 4.01
C ARG A 447 5.37 2.53 4.33
N ALA A 448 4.84 2.80 5.53
CA ALA A 448 4.47 4.14 5.96
C ALA A 448 5.65 5.10 5.90
N LYS A 449 6.80 4.73 6.46
CA LYS A 449 8.03 5.54 6.41
C LYS A 449 8.56 5.73 4.99
N GLY A 450 8.52 4.69 4.15
CA GLY A 450 8.86 4.78 2.74
C GLY A 450 7.99 5.78 1.99
N PHE A 451 6.68 5.78 2.25
CA PHE A 451 5.75 6.75 1.67
C PHE A 451 5.96 8.17 2.19
N GLU A 452 6.23 8.36 3.50
CA GLU A 452 6.59 9.66 4.07
C GLU A 452 7.73 10.32 3.28
N THR A 453 8.82 9.56 3.09
CA THR A 453 10.03 9.99 2.38
C THR A 453 9.79 10.23 0.90
N ILE A 454 9.09 9.32 0.23
CA ILE A 454 8.68 9.48 -1.18
C ILE A 454 7.85 10.76 -1.37
N ASN A 455 6.89 11.01 -0.49
CA ASN A 455 6.01 12.18 -0.57
C ASN A 455 6.78 13.47 -0.27
N GLN A 456 7.75 13.45 0.64
CA GLN A 456 8.65 14.58 0.91
C GLN A 456 9.58 14.89 -0.26
N GLU A 457 10.11 13.88 -0.96
CA GLU A 457 10.94 14.03 -2.16
C GLU A 457 10.15 14.50 -3.38
N ILE A 458 8.90 14.04 -3.55
CA ILE A 458 7.96 14.60 -4.56
C ILE A 458 7.69 16.09 -4.29
N GLU A 459 7.40 16.45 -3.04
CA GLU A 459 7.12 17.85 -2.65
C GLU A 459 8.32 18.77 -2.87
N LEU A 460 9.55 18.28 -2.67
CA LEU A 460 10.77 19.03 -2.96
C LEU A 460 10.84 19.50 -4.42
N PHE A 461 10.27 18.74 -5.36
CA PHE A 461 10.23 19.07 -6.79
C PHE A 461 8.86 19.57 -7.30
N ALA A 462 7.89 19.80 -6.41
CA ALA A 462 6.52 20.19 -6.78
C ALA A 462 6.43 21.38 -7.76
N PRO A 463 7.21 22.49 -7.62
CA PRO A 463 7.14 23.62 -8.56
C PRO A 463 7.51 23.23 -10.00
N TRP A 464 8.44 22.30 -10.19
CA TRP A 464 8.80 21.79 -11.52
C TRP A 464 7.72 20.87 -12.07
N ILE A 465 7.16 20.00 -11.24
CA ILE A 465 6.08 19.06 -11.62
C ILE A 465 4.81 19.83 -12.04
N GLN A 466 4.47 20.91 -11.33
CA GLN A 466 3.37 21.83 -11.65
C GLN A 466 3.66 22.66 -12.92
N ALA A 467 4.84 23.28 -13.01
CA ALA A 467 5.24 24.10 -14.17
C ALA A 467 5.62 23.26 -15.43
N ASN A 468 5.37 21.95 -15.41
CA ASN A 468 5.70 21.03 -16.49
C ASN A 468 4.76 21.24 -17.69
N GLN A 469 5.19 22.10 -18.61
CA GLN A 469 4.53 22.38 -19.89
C GLN A 469 5.23 21.71 -21.09
N GLN A 470 6.48 21.25 -20.91
CA GLN A 470 7.27 20.59 -21.94
C GLN A 470 7.54 19.14 -21.54
N PRO A 471 7.52 18.17 -22.48
CA PRO A 471 7.87 16.79 -22.18
C PRO A 471 9.31 16.72 -21.66
N TRP A 472 9.54 15.81 -20.71
CA TRP A 472 10.88 15.42 -20.29
C TRP A 472 11.67 14.93 -21.51
N ARG A 473 12.95 15.29 -21.59
CA ARG A 473 13.85 14.88 -22.67
C ARG A 473 14.98 14.02 -22.09
N PRO A 474 15.38 12.92 -22.74
CA PRO A 474 16.55 12.17 -22.31
C PRO A 474 17.81 13.05 -22.35
N VAL A 475 18.75 12.78 -21.46
CA VAL A 475 20.02 13.50 -21.31
C VAL A 475 21.16 12.51 -21.39
N ASN A 476 22.20 12.85 -22.14
CA ASN A 476 23.37 11.99 -22.32
C ASN A 476 24.25 11.98 -21.07
N THR A 477 24.58 10.78 -20.61
CA THR A 477 25.59 10.44 -19.61
C THR A 477 26.82 9.84 -20.29
N ASP A 478 27.98 9.86 -19.64
CA ASP A 478 29.14 9.08 -20.10
C ASP A 478 29.22 7.66 -19.52
N SER A 479 28.32 7.31 -18.60
CA SER A 479 28.14 5.96 -18.08
C SER A 479 26.80 5.37 -18.52
N ARG A 480 26.84 4.17 -19.12
CA ARG A 480 25.65 3.37 -19.47
C ARG A 480 24.86 2.91 -18.23
N ASN A 481 25.48 2.97 -17.05
CA ASN A 481 24.88 2.53 -15.78
C ASN A 481 24.00 3.62 -15.15
N TYR A 482 23.78 4.73 -15.85
CA TYR A 482 22.86 5.81 -15.48
C TYR A 482 21.99 6.20 -16.67
N ARG A 483 20.71 6.47 -16.39
CA ARG A 483 19.79 7.12 -17.32
C ARG A 483 19.41 8.48 -16.76
N ALA A 484 19.55 9.53 -17.57
CA ALA A 484 19.21 10.89 -17.18
C ALA A 484 18.09 11.48 -18.05
N ALA A 485 17.30 12.40 -17.49
CA ALA A 485 16.28 13.16 -18.18
C ALA A 485 16.18 14.59 -17.62
N VAL A 486 15.79 15.55 -18.48
CA VAL A 486 15.62 16.96 -18.14
C VAL A 486 14.18 17.42 -18.37
N LEU A 487 13.67 18.15 -17.39
CA LEU A 487 12.47 18.97 -17.48
C LEU A 487 12.87 20.44 -17.56
N THR A 488 12.46 21.12 -18.63
CA THR A 488 12.71 22.56 -18.83
C THR A 488 11.48 23.37 -18.44
N THR A 489 11.67 24.33 -17.52
CA THR A 489 10.73 25.43 -17.21
C THR A 489 11.32 26.75 -17.75
N PRO A 490 10.57 27.87 -17.76
CA PRO A 490 11.08 29.14 -18.30
C PRO A 490 12.40 29.62 -17.69
N ASN A 491 12.54 29.56 -16.35
CA ASN A 491 13.69 30.11 -15.62
C ASN A 491 14.69 29.04 -15.12
N SER A 492 14.33 27.76 -15.16
CA SER A 492 15.16 26.68 -14.60
C SER A 492 14.98 25.34 -15.31
N GLN A 493 15.92 24.42 -15.13
CA GLN A 493 15.75 23.00 -15.48
C GLN A 493 15.92 22.14 -14.24
N LEU A 494 15.10 21.09 -14.13
CA LEU A 494 15.33 19.95 -13.24
C LEU A 494 15.89 18.80 -14.09
N VAL A 495 17.06 18.30 -13.73
CA VAL A 495 17.68 17.10 -14.30
C VAL A 495 17.69 16.02 -13.25
N LEU A 496 17.11 14.88 -13.58
CA LEU A 496 17.13 13.68 -12.75
C LEU A 496 17.94 12.62 -13.47
N ALA A 497 18.83 11.95 -12.75
CA ALA A 497 19.44 10.70 -13.20
C ALA A 497 19.21 9.59 -12.17
N VAL A 498 19.01 8.37 -12.66
CA VAL A 498 18.86 7.16 -11.85
C VAL A 498 19.87 6.12 -12.33
N THR A 499 20.32 5.24 -11.43
CA THR A 499 21.06 4.05 -11.89
C THR A 499 20.16 3.19 -12.78
N SER A 500 20.78 2.54 -13.77
CA SER A 500 20.11 1.87 -14.89
C SER A 500 20.95 0.67 -15.34
N GLY A 501 20.31 -0.41 -15.78
CA GLY A 501 21.01 -1.60 -16.28
C GLY A 501 20.12 -2.83 -16.36
N ALA A 502 20.72 -4.03 -16.42
CA ALA A 502 19.99 -5.28 -16.58
C ALA A 502 19.10 -5.58 -15.36
N MET A 503 17.79 -5.73 -15.58
CA MET A 503 16.79 -6.09 -14.55
C MET A 503 16.81 -5.16 -13.31
N ASP A 504 17.15 -3.88 -13.51
CA ASP A 504 17.27 -2.87 -12.46
C ASP A 504 15.93 -2.48 -11.82
N GLN A 505 14.80 -2.88 -12.40
CA GLN A 505 13.46 -2.82 -11.82
C GLN A 505 13.19 -3.92 -10.77
N VAL A 506 14.01 -4.97 -10.71
CA VAL A 506 13.88 -6.07 -9.74
C VAL A 506 14.85 -5.87 -8.60
N CYS A 507 16.16 -5.90 -8.88
CA CYS A 507 17.21 -5.65 -7.89
C CYS A 507 18.02 -4.41 -8.32
N ALA A 508 18.01 -3.36 -7.51
CA ALA A 508 18.59 -2.08 -7.86
C ALA A 508 20.12 -2.18 -8.04
N ILE A 509 20.65 -1.50 -9.06
CA ILE A 509 22.08 -1.50 -9.36
C ILE A 509 22.75 -0.37 -8.59
N ALA A 510 23.67 -0.72 -7.70
CA ALA A 510 24.50 0.24 -6.98
C ALA A 510 25.47 0.96 -7.95
N PRO A 511 25.84 2.23 -7.69
CA PRO A 511 26.81 2.96 -8.51
C PRO A 511 28.13 2.18 -8.70
N LEU A 512 28.50 1.94 -9.96
CA LEU A 512 29.73 1.25 -10.37
C LEU A 512 30.82 2.20 -10.91
N VAL A 513 30.59 3.51 -10.86
CA VAL A 513 31.53 4.54 -11.30
C VAL A 513 31.71 5.57 -10.21
N ASP A 514 32.95 5.95 -9.90
CA ASP A 514 33.27 6.96 -8.89
C ASP A 514 33.02 8.39 -9.40
N ARG A 515 32.79 8.55 -10.71
CA ARG A 515 32.51 9.82 -11.38
C ARG A 515 31.45 9.64 -12.47
N LEU A 516 30.54 10.61 -12.61
CA LEU A 516 29.53 10.67 -13.67
C LEU A 516 29.56 12.05 -14.32
N ARG A 517 29.58 12.12 -15.65
CA ARG A 517 29.36 13.37 -16.41
C ARG A 517 27.99 13.36 -17.07
N ILE A 518 27.35 14.53 -17.06
CA ILE A 518 26.03 14.76 -17.63
C ILE A 518 26.10 15.99 -18.54
N THR A 519 25.63 15.86 -19.80
CA THR A 519 25.58 16.98 -20.76
C THR A 519 24.18 17.58 -20.78
N ILE A 520 23.94 18.60 -19.96
CA ILE A 520 22.64 19.27 -19.84
C ILE A 520 22.43 20.20 -21.04
N PRO A 521 21.33 20.07 -21.80
CA PRO A 521 21.09 20.92 -22.98
C PRO A 521 20.83 22.38 -22.57
N THR A 522 21.71 23.28 -23.00
CA THR A 522 21.59 24.72 -22.69
C THR A 522 20.44 25.36 -23.45
N VAL A 523 19.60 26.13 -22.75
CA VAL A 523 18.60 27.02 -23.37
C VAL A 523 18.76 28.41 -22.77
N GLY A 524 19.16 29.38 -23.59
CA GLY A 524 19.29 30.79 -23.20
C GLY A 524 20.57 31.12 -22.44
N GLN A 525 20.42 31.82 -21.31
CA GLN A 525 21.52 32.45 -20.56
C GLN A 525 22.38 31.45 -19.78
N VAL A 526 23.54 31.94 -19.31
CA VAL A 526 24.42 31.25 -18.34
C VAL A 526 23.59 30.88 -17.10
N ARG A 527 23.75 29.64 -16.63
CA ARG A 527 22.97 29.10 -15.50
C ARG A 527 23.89 28.72 -14.35
N ASN A 528 23.47 29.04 -13.13
CA ASN A 528 24.06 28.42 -11.94
C ASN A 528 23.58 26.95 -11.88
N VAL A 529 24.48 26.03 -11.55
CA VAL A 529 24.20 24.59 -11.48
C VAL A 529 24.37 24.12 -10.04
N TYR A 530 23.32 23.49 -9.52
CA TYR A 530 23.29 22.97 -8.16
C TYR A 530 22.94 21.48 -8.14
N ARG A 531 23.59 20.72 -7.26
CA ARG A 531 23.20 19.35 -6.89
C ARG A 531 22.39 19.40 -5.60
N VAL A 532 21.23 18.77 -5.62
CA VAL A 532 20.43 18.49 -4.42
C VAL A 532 20.96 17.17 -3.86
N THR A 533 21.72 17.23 -2.76
CA THR A 533 22.36 16.04 -2.16
C THR A 533 22.61 16.22 -0.68
N HIS A 534 22.56 15.12 0.09
CA HIS A 534 22.85 15.08 1.53
C HIS A 534 22.18 16.21 2.36
N GLY A 535 20.94 16.57 2.04
CA GLY A 535 20.20 17.64 2.74
C GLY A 535 20.67 19.07 2.42
N GLN A 536 21.50 19.26 1.39
CA GLN A 536 22.08 20.54 0.99
C GLN A 536 21.96 20.80 -0.53
N LEU A 537 22.26 22.05 -0.90
CA LEU A 537 22.32 22.52 -2.27
C LEU A 537 23.79 22.80 -2.64
N GLU A 538 24.51 21.75 -3.04
CA GLU A 538 25.92 21.80 -3.45
C GLU A 538 26.05 22.57 -4.79
N THR A 539 27.03 23.48 -4.91
CA THR A 539 27.26 24.23 -6.16
C THR A 539 28.24 23.47 -7.04
N LEU A 540 27.80 23.02 -8.21
CA LEU A 540 28.66 22.27 -9.13
C LEU A 540 29.41 23.19 -10.09
N ARG A 541 30.64 22.79 -10.45
CA ARG A 541 31.38 23.39 -11.56
C ARG A 541 30.79 22.90 -12.88
N ALA A 542 30.61 23.83 -13.82
CA ALA A 542 29.90 23.62 -15.06
C ALA A 542 30.76 24.13 -16.24
N GLU A 543 31.02 23.26 -17.21
CA GLU A 543 31.77 23.61 -18.43
C GLU A 543 30.78 23.83 -19.59
N GLN A 544 30.60 25.09 -20.02
CA GLN A 544 29.81 25.39 -21.21
C GLN A 544 30.57 24.96 -22.47
N LYS A 545 29.96 24.11 -23.29
CA LYS A 545 30.47 23.66 -24.59
C LYS A 545 29.40 23.87 -25.68
N SER A 546 29.71 23.53 -26.92
CA SER A 546 28.84 23.72 -28.08
C SER A 546 27.63 22.76 -28.12
N ASP A 547 27.71 21.64 -27.40
CA ASP A 547 26.66 20.63 -27.25
C ASP A 547 25.80 20.78 -25.98
N GLY A 548 26.29 21.53 -24.97
CA GLY A 548 25.54 21.83 -23.75
C GLY A 548 26.42 22.27 -22.58
N ILE A 549 25.84 22.29 -21.38
CA ILE A 549 26.56 22.43 -20.11
C ILE A 549 27.01 21.04 -19.67
N HIS A 550 28.32 20.81 -19.61
CA HIS A 550 28.89 19.59 -19.05
C HIS A 550 29.04 19.76 -17.54
N VAL A 551 28.41 18.87 -16.79
CA VAL A 551 28.43 18.82 -15.34
C VAL A 551 29.12 17.53 -14.90
N VAL A 552 29.93 17.61 -13.85
CA VAL A 552 30.63 16.46 -13.27
C VAL A 552 30.13 16.24 -11.85
N ILE A 553 29.82 14.99 -11.53
CA ILE A 553 29.46 14.51 -10.20
C ILE A 553 30.54 13.52 -9.76
N GLU A 554 31.21 13.82 -8.65
CA GLU A 554 32.10 12.89 -7.97
C GLU A 554 31.30 12.11 -6.90
N ASN A 555 31.56 10.82 -6.78
CA ASN A 555 30.81 9.85 -5.96
C ASN A 555 29.28 9.96 -6.22
N PRO A 556 28.81 9.58 -7.42
CA PRO A 556 27.39 9.64 -7.77
C PRO A 556 26.59 8.55 -7.04
N GLY A 557 25.41 8.92 -6.53
CA GLY A 557 24.49 8.02 -5.82
C GLY A 557 23.41 7.39 -6.73
N LEU A 558 22.60 6.50 -6.16
CA LEU A 558 21.51 5.78 -6.85
C LEU A 558 20.51 6.70 -7.58
N THR A 559 20.38 7.94 -7.11
CA THR A 559 19.60 9.02 -7.73
C THR A 559 20.38 10.33 -7.67
N GLU A 560 20.61 10.98 -8.80
CA GLU A 560 21.23 12.30 -8.87
C GLU A 560 20.20 13.35 -9.29
N GLN A 561 20.24 14.49 -8.58
CA GLN A 561 19.24 15.55 -8.67
C GLN A 561 19.98 16.87 -8.90
N ILE A 562 19.91 17.39 -10.13
CA ILE A 562 20.58 18.63 -10.52
C ILE A 562 19.54 19.65 -10.92
N VAL A 563 19.71 20.90 -10.47
CA VAL A 563 18.88 22.03 -10.88
C VAL A 563 19.77 23.10 -11.50
N THR A 564 19.43 23.52 -12.72
CA THR A 564 20.05 24.69 -13.38
C THR A 564 19.11 25.88 -13.27
N VAL A 565 19.60 27.03 -12.83
CA VAL A 565 18.76 28.22 -12.61
C VAL A 565 19.35 29.46 -13.28
N VAL A 566 18.48 30.33 -13.78
CA VAL A 566 18.82 31.68 -14.26
C VAL A 566 18.58 32.72 -13.16
N ASP A 567 17.55 32.53 -12.34
CA ASP A 567 17.20 33.37 -11.20
C ASP A 567 17.53 32.69 -9.84
N PRO A 568 17.67 33.45 -8.73
CA PRO A 568 18.02 32.84 -7.43
C PRO A 568 16.83 32.11 -6.78
N LYS A 569 15.58 32.48 -7.11
CA LYS A 569 14.36 32.01 -6.44
C LYS A 569 14.19 30.49 -6.35
N PRO A 570 14.46 29.67 -7.40
CA PRO A 570 14.33 28.23 -7.28
C PRO A 570 15.40 27.61 -6.37
N ALA A 571 16.59 28.23 -6.30
CA ALA A 571 17.65 27.82 -5.38
C ALA A 571 17.39 28.28 -3.93
N GLU A 572 16.74 29.42 -3.73
CA GLU A 572 16.24 29.87 -2.41
C GLU A 572 15.16 28.92 -1.90
N TYR A 573 14.15 28.61 -2.72
CA TYR A 573 13.11 27.62 -2.44
C TYR A 573 13.70 26.26 -2.03
N LEU A 574 14.66 25.73 -2.80
CA LEU A 574 15.31 24.45 -2.48
C LEU A 574 16.05 24.50 -1.14
N ARG A 575 16.77 25.58 -0.82
CA ARG A 575 17.45 25.73 0.48
C ARG A 575 16.45 25.74 1.63
N GLU A 576 15.35 26.47 1.51
CA GLU A 576 14.29 26.46 2.53
C GLU A 576 13.66 25.08 2.70
N GLN A 577 13.28 24.40 1.62
CA GLN A 577 12.64 23.09 1.69
C GLN A 577 13.59 22.02 2.24
N LEU A 578 14.87 22.04 1.84
CA LEU A 578 15.88 21.13 2.36
C LEU A 578 16.07 21.32 3.87
N VAL A 579 16.18 22.57 4.37
CA VAL A 579 16.27 22.83 5.81
C VAL A 579 15.02 22.35 6.55
N ARG A 580 13.81 22.61 6.02
CA ARG A 580 12.54 22.17 6.64
C ARG A 580 12.36 20.65 6.65
N LYS A 581 12.90 19.93 5.66
CA LYS A 581 12.74 18.47 5.50
C LYS A 581 13.95 17.64 5.96
N ALA A 582 15.06 18.27 6.36
CA ALA A 582 16.32 17.56 6.60
C ALA A 582 16.24 16.49 7.70
N ALA A 583 15.47 16.73 8.78
CA ALA A 583 15.35 15.78 9.90
C ALA A 583 14.62 14.47 9.52
N PRO A 584 13.36 14.46 9.02
CA PRO A 584 12.68 13.23 8.63
C PRO A 584 13.37 12.50 7.46
N LEU A 585 13.95 13.24 6.50
CA LEU A 585 14.74 12.64 5.42
C LEU A 585 16.02 11.95 5.96
N MET A 586 16.68 12.52 6.97
CA MET A 586 17.84 11.90 7.62
C MET A 586 17.47 10.62 8.37
N GLU A 587 16.42 10.67 9.18
CA GLU A 587 15.88 9.52 9.93
C GLU A 587 15.57 8.35 8.99
N SER A 588 14.73 8.59 7.96
CA SER A 588 14.37 7.56 6.99
C SER A 588 15.55 7.02 6.19
N ARG A 589 16.57 7.83 5.89
CA ARG A 589 17.80 7.35 5.23
C ARG A 589 18.63 6.44 6.13
N ILE A 590 18.71 6.73 7.43
CA ILE A 590 19.38 5.88 8.40
C ILE A 590 18.64 4.54 8.52
N GLU A 591 17.32 4.55 8.72
CA GLU A 591 16.49 3.34 8.78
C GLU A 591 16.55 2.51 7.48
N SER A 592 16.48 3.17 6.31
CA SER A 592 16.64 2.51 5.00
C SER A 592 18.02 1.89 4.84
N SER A 593 19.08 2.55 5.32
CA SER A 593 20.42 1.97 5.31
C SER A 593 20.53 0.76 6.24
N GLU A 594 19.86 0.79 7.40
CA GLU A 594 19.85 -0.34 8.34
C GLU A 594 19.17 -1.57 7.74
N LEU A 595 17.98 -1.42 7.16
CA LEU A 595 17.24 -2.49 6.50
C LEU A 595 18.07 -3.16 5.39
N VAL A 596 18.75 -2.35 4.57
CA VAL A 596 19.61 -2.85 3.47
C VAL A 596 20.89 -3.51 4.02
N VAL A 597 21.46 -3.03 5.12
CA VAL A 597 22.57 -3.69 5.84
C VAL A 597 22.14 -5.05 6.40
N GLN A 598 21.00 -5.10 7.09
CA GLN A 598 20.46 -6.34 7.67
C GLN A 598 20.18 -7.38 6.58
N LEU A 599 19.55 -6.97 5.47
CA LEU A 599 19.29 -7.83 4.32
C LEU A 599 20.58 -8.37 3.70
N ALA A 600 21.57 -7.51 3.43
CA ALA A 600 22.87 -7.93 2.90
C ALA A 600 23.59 -8.95 3.81
N GLN A 601 23.52 -8.75 5.13
CA GLN A 601 24.09 -9.67 6.10
C GLN A 601 23.33 -11.01 6.16
N MET A 602 22.00 -10.99 6.14
CA MET A 602 21.19 -12.22 6.09
C MET A 602 21.47 -13.03 4.83
N ILE A 603 21.56 -12.38 3.67
CA ILE A 603 21.93 -13.02 2.39
C ILE A 603 23.30 -13.70 2.50
N ALA A 604 24.33 -13.00 3.00
CA ALA A 604 25.68 -13.57 3.11
C ALA A 604 25.76 -14.77 4.07
N ILE A 605 24.96 -14.77 5.15
CA ILE A 605 24.82 -15.92 6.07
C ILE A 605 24.11 -17.09 5.36
N ASP A 606 22.96 -16.83 4.76
CA ASP A 606 22.11 -17.89 4.18
C ASP A 606 22.69 -18.49 2.90
N GLN A 607 23.46 -17.72 2.11
CA GLN A 607 24.30 -18.20 1.00
C GLN A 607 25.58 -18.92 1.46
N ARG A 608 25.88 -18.89 2.77
CA ARG A 608 27.08 -19.50 3.38
C ARG A 608 28.40 -19.00 2.77
N LEU A 609 28.50 -17.70 2.48
CA LEU A 609 29.72 -17.10 1.94
C LEU A 609 30.92 -17.34 2.87
N ARG A 610 32.09 -17.63 2.27
CA ARG A 610 33.31 -17.94 3.03
C ARG A 610 33.79 -16.72 3.82
N GLY A 611 34.50 -16.95 4.93
CA GLY A 611 34.98 -15.86 5.79
C GLY A 611 36.03 -14.93 5.16
N ASP A 612 36.59 -15.31 4.01
CA ASP A 612 37.54 -14.56 3.19
C ASP A 612 36.88 -13.86 1.96
N ASP A 613 35.56 -13.89 1.85
CA ASP A 613 34.81 -13.26 0.74
C ASP A 613 34.73 -11.73 0.86
N ASP A 614 34.97 -11.01 -0.25
CA ASP A 614 34.90 -9.54 -0.35
C ASP A 614 33.54 -8.96 0.11
N ALA A 615 32.45 -9.73 0.02
CA ALA A 615 31.15 -9.35 0.53
C ALA A 615 31.17 -9.01 2.02
N TRP A 616 31.96 -9.72 2.83
CA TRP A 616 32.06 -9.43 4.27
C TRP A 616 32.78 -8.10 4.55
N GLU A 617 33.76 -7.73 3.73
CA GLU A 617 34.40 -6.41 3.83
C GLU A 617 33.44 -5.28 3.38
N LEU A 618 32.61 -5.52 2.36
CA LEU A 618 31.55 -4.58 1.96
C LEU A 618 30.50 -4.41 3.07
N ILE A 619 30.03 -5.50 3.69
CA ILE A 619 29.11 -5.47 4.85
C ILE A 619 29.76 -4.72 6.02
N ARG A 620 31.00 -5.05 6.38
CA ARG A 620 31.73 -4.40 7.49
C ARG A 620 31.89 -2.90 7.25
N ARG A 621 32.26 -2.48 6.04
CA ARG A 621 32.35 -1.05 5.65
C ARG A 621 30.98 -0.37 5.67
N SER A 622 29.93 -1.07 5.26
CA SER A 622 28.57 -0.57 5.33
C SER A 622 28.09 -0.36 6.78
N GLN A 623 28.33 -1.31 7.68
CA GLN A 623 28.06 -1.21 9.12
C GLN A 623 28.90 -0.11 9.81
N VAL A 624 30.11 0.19 9.32
CA VAL A 624 30.88 1.36 9.78
C VAL A 624 30.22 2.66 9.33
N ALA A 625 29.85 2.77 8.05
CA ALA A 625 29.18 3.96 7.51
C ALA A 625 27.79 4.20 8.16
N HIS A 626 27.04 3.15 8.47
CA HIS A 626 25.78 3.27 9.23
C HIS A 626 26.01 3.84 10.64
N ARG A 627 27.05 3.37 11.35
CA ARG A 627 27.42 3.93 12.67
C ARG A 627 27.98 5.35 12.58
N GLU A 628 28.70 5.70 11.50
CA GLU A 628 29.05 7.10 11.21
C GLU A 628 27.80 7.99 11.03
N ALA A 629 26.70 7.44 10.47
CA ALA A 629 25.45 8.16 10.29
C ALA A 629 24.75 8.45 11.64
N ILE A 630 24.64 7.43 12.51
CA ILE A 630 24.09 7.58 13.87
C ILE A 630 24.95 8.54 14.72
N ASP A 631 26.28 8.43 14.66
CA ASP A 631 27.20 9.34 15.35
C ASP A 631 27.02 10.79 14.88
N ALA A 632 26.94 11.02 13.57
CA ALA A 632 26.69 12.33 13.00
C ALA A 632 25.30 12.90 13.34
N MET A 633 24.26 12.05 13.37
CA MET A 633 22.92 12.41 13.83
C MET A 633 22.93 12.86 15.29
N SER A 634 23.60 12.12 16.19
CA SER A 634 23.73 12.50 17.61
C SER A 634 24.41 13.86 17.82
N LYS A 635 25.23 14.28 16.85
CA LYS A 635 25.97 15.55 16.81
C LYS A 635 25.25 16.62 15.96
N SER A 636 23.99 16.38 15.58
CA SER A 636 23.17 17.27 14.72
C SER A 636 23.80 17.63 13.36
N ASN A 637 24.75 16.82 12.86
CA ASN A 637 25.42 17.04 11.59
C ASN A 637 24.68 16.29 10.47
N LEU A 638 23.50 16.79 10.11
CA LEU A 638 22.55 16.11 9.21
C LEU A 638 23.17 15.69 7.87
N SER A 639 23.99 16.55 7.27
CA SER A 639 24.59 16.27 5.96
C SER A 639 25.68 15.20 6.02
N ARG A 640 26.45 15.13 7.12
CA ARG A 640 27.37 14.01 7.35
C ARG A 640 26.59 12.73 7.64
N ALA A 641 25.47 12.81 8.35
CA ALA A 641 24.62 11.65 8.63
C ALA A 641 24.03 11.07 7.34
N LEU A 642 23.42 11.92 6.50
CA LEU A 642 22.90 11.55 5.18
C LEU A 642 23.99 10.95 4.28
N ALA A 643 25.14 11.60 4.13
CA ALA A 643 26.25 11.10 3.30
C ALA A 643 26.86 9.78 3.80
N ALA A 644 26.74 9.48 5.10
CA ALA A 644 27.18 8.21 5.67
C ALA A 644 26.11 7.10 5.49
N ALA A 645 24.82 7.44 5.62
CA ALA A 645 23.70 6.53 5.36
C ALA A 645 23.60 6.14 3.87
N ASP A 646 23.68 7.09 2.95
CA ASP A 646 23.69 6.83 1.50
C ASP A 646 24.90 5.96 1.10
N ARG A 647 26.09 6.20 1.69
CA ARG A 647 27.29 5.36 1.50
C ARG A 647 27.10 3.95 2.04
N SER A 648 26.50 3.79 3.22
CA SER A 648 26.17 2.49 3.81
C SER A 648 25.25 1.69 2.89
N LEU A 649 24.14 2.30 2.47
CA LEU A 649 23.15 1.70 1.59
C LEU A 649 23.79 1.26 0.25
N ILE A 650 24.62 2.11 -0.37
CA ILE A 650 25.34 1.76 -1.62
C ILE A 650 26.26 0.54 -1.45
N LEU A 651 26.99 0.44 -0.32
CA LEU A 651 27.90 -0.67 -0.06
C LEU A 651 27.14 -2.00 0.17
N ALA A 652 26.04 -1.97 0.92
CA ALA A 652 25.21 -3.15 1.15
C ALA A 652 24.44 -3.58 -0.12
N GLN A 653 23.95 -2.63 -0.92
CA GLN A 653 23.26 -2.91 -2.18
C GLN A 653 24.17 -3.61 -3.22
N ARG A 654 25.51 -3.39 -3.18
CA ARG A 654 26.45 -4.17 -4.01
C ARG A 654 26.42 -5.65 -3.67
N VAL A 655 26.39 -6.01 -2.38
CA VAL A 655 26.33 -7.41 -1.92
C VAL A 655 25.00 -8.06 -2.32
N ILE A 656 23.88 -7.36 -2.09
CA ILE A 656 22.55 -7.81 -2.48
C ILE A 656 22.48 -8.04 -4.00
N ARG A 657 23.02 -7.11 -4.80
CA ARG A 657 23.01 -7.21 -6.27
C ARG A 657 23.85 -8.38 -6.77
N ASN A 658 25.07 -8.57 -6.27
CA ASN A 658 25.94 -9.68 -6.68
C ASN A 658 25.29 -11.04 -6.39
N SER A 659 24.79 -11.25 -5.16
CA SER A 659 24.12 -12.48 -4.76
C SER A 659 22.82 -12.72 -5.55
N TRP A 660 22.09 -11.66 -5.89
CA TRP A 660 20.89 -11.74 -6.71
C TRP A 660 21.19 -12.14 -8.16
N GLU A 661 22.28 -11.62 -8.75
CA GLU A 661 22.74 -12.04 -10.09
C GLU A 661 23.15 -13.52 -10.13
N GLU A 662 23.86 -13.99 -9.10
CA GLU A 662 24.23 -15.40 -8.93
C GLU A 662 22.98 -16.29 -8.79
N ALA A 663 22.01 -15.90 -7.96
CA ALA A 663 20.76 -16.63 -7.79
C ALA A 663 19.93 -16.67 -9.09
N VAL A 664 19.81 -15.57 -9.82
CA VAL A 664 19.09 -15.52 -11.10
C VAL A 664 19.77 -16.38 -12.17
N SER A 665 21.10 -16.52 -12.15
CA SER A 665 21.84 -17.35 -13.11
C SER A 665 21.48 -18.85 -13.05
N GLN A 666 20.83 -19.31 -11.97
CA GLN A 666 20.34 -20.68 -11.81
C GLN A 666 19.03 -20.96 -12.57
N PHE A 667 18.41 -19.94 -13.18
CA PHE A 667 17.07 -20.01 -13.78
C PHE A 667 17.03 -19.57 -15.25
N SER A 668 15.97 -19.92 -15.98
CA SER A 668 15.75 -19.45 -17.36
C SER A 668 15.42 -17.96 -17.44
N SER A 669 14.75 -17.42 -16.41
CA SER A 669 14.55 -15.98 -16.19
C SER A 669 14.25 -15.72 -14.72
N PHE A 670 14.33 -14.47 -14.27
CA PHE A 670 14.06 -14.12 -12.87
C PHE A 670 12.60 -14.39 -12.44
N GLN A 671 11.63 -14.44 -13.35
CA GLN A 671 10.25 -14.85 -13.04
C GLN A 671 10.10 -16.35 -12.77
N SER A 672 11.11 -17.18 -13.06
CA SER A 672 11.07 -18.63 -12.83
C SER A 672 10.70 -18.98 -11.40
N SER A 673 11.30 -18.28 -10.43
CA SER A 673 11.09 -18.53 -9.00
C SER A 673 10.61 -17.26 -8.31
N PRO A 674 9.57 -17.32 -7.44
CA PRO A 674 9.16 -16.17 -6.65
C PRO A 674 10.33 -15.59 -5.82
N LEU A 675 11.31 -16.42 -5.47
CA LEU A 675 12.34 -16.06 -4.49
C LEU A 675 13.44 -15.15 -5.06
N VAL A 676 13.60 -15.13 -6.39
CA VAL A 676 14.48 -14.18 -7.09
C VAL A 676 13.71 -13.06 -7.81
N ALA A 677 12.37 -13.11 -7.79
CA ALA A 677 11.50 -12.04 -8.24
C ALA A 677 11.49 -10.80 -7.31
N SER A 678 12.15 -10.88 -6.15
CA SER A 678 12.45 -9.76 -5.24
C SER A 678 13.75 -10.02 -4.47
N PRO A 679 14.59 -9.01 -4.18
CA PRO A 679 15.74 -9.17 -3.29
C PRO A 679 15.33 -9.51 -1.84
N LEU A 680 14.12 -9.15 -1.41
CA LEU A 680 13.61 -9.40 -0.04
C LEU A 680 13.43 -10.90 0.28
N SER A 681 13.28 -11.74 -0.75
CA SER A 681 13.15 -13.20 -0.62
C SER A 681 14.47 -13.96 -0.83
N LEU A 682 15.58 -13.26 -1.12
CA LEU A 682 16.86 -13.88 -1.43
C LEU A 682 17.46 -14.70 -0.25
N PRO A 683 17.32 -14.33 1.04
CA PRO A 683 17.67 -15.22 2.15
C PRO A 683 16.94 -16.58 2.09
N LEU A 684 15.64 -16.56 1.73
CA LEU A 684 14.83 -17.77 1.61
C LEU A 684 15.19 -18.60 0.36
N HIS A 685 15.66 -17.97 -0.73
CA HIS A 685 16.22 -18.68 -1.89
C HIS A 685 17.41 -19.54 -1.48
N TRP A 686 18.40 -18.97 -0.78
CA TRP A 686 19.62 -19.69 -0.41
C TRP A 686 19.37 -20.78 0.65
N ARG A 687 18.48 -20.52 1.63
CA ARG A 687 18.00 -21.59 2.53
C ARG A 687 17.35 -22.73 1.76
N LEU A 688 16.47 -22.43 0.81
CA LEU A 688 15.82 -23.46 -0.01
C LEU A 688 16.83 -24.24 -0.85
N HIS A 689 17.80 -23.56 -1.47
CA HIS A 689 18.89 -24.19 -2.24
C HIS A 689 19.60 -25.26 -1.38
N HIS A 690 20.06 -24.90 -0.17
CA HIS A 690 20.70 -25.83 0.76
C HIS A 690 19.78 -26.89 1.37
N VAL A 691 18.47 -26.62 1.46
CA VAL A 691 17.48 -27.61 1.90
C VAL A 691 17.26 -28.68 0.84
N LEU A 692 17.28 -28.32 -0.45
CA LEU A 692 17.10 -29.24 -1.58
C LEU A 692 18.40 -29.90 -2.07
N GLU A 693 19.56 -29.40 -1.64
CA GLU A 693 20.89 -29.89 -1.99
C GLU A 693 21.00 -31.42 -1.84
N GLY A 694 21.44 -32.10 -2.90
CA GLY A 694 21.59 -33.57 -2.94
C GLY A 694 20.29 -34.38 -3.00
N ARG A 695 19.11 -33.77 -3.09
CA ARG A 695 17.82 -34.50 -3.15
C ARG A 695 17.32 -34.72 -4.58
N PRO A 696 16.73 -35.88 -4.90
CA PRO A 696 16.13 -36.14 -6.20
C PRO A 696 14.76 -35.48 -6.35
N TRP A 697 14.50 -34.92 -7.53
CA TRP A 697 13.16 -34.57 -7.98
C TRP A 697 12.38 -35.81 -8.40
N GLN A 698 11.05 -35.79 -8.23
CA GLN A 698 10.14 -36.88 -8.59
C GLN A 698 9.27 -36.46 -9.79
N PRO A 699 9.06 -37.31 -10.81
CA PRO A 699 8.23 -36.95 -11.96
C PRO A 699 6.78 -36.60 -11.57
N LEU A 700 6.22 -35.55 -12.19
CA LEU A 700 4.85 -35.10 -12.00
C LEU A 700 4.07 -35.19 -13.31
N ALA A 701 2.98 -35.95 -13.31
CA ALA A 701 2.17 -36.19 -14.50
C ALA A 701 1.32 -34.96 -14.87
N ILE A 702 1.52 -34.42 -16.07
CA ILE A 702 0.61 -33.44 -16.69
C ILE A 702 -0.45 -34.22 -17.48
N PRO A 703 -1.75 -34.17 -17.12
CA PRO A 703 -2.74 -35.06 -17.75
C PRO A 703 -2.91 -34.79 -19.25
N GLY A 704 -2.75 -35.84 -20.07
CA GLY A 704 -2.95 -35.79 -21.52
C GLY A 704 -1.82 -35.17 -22.34
N ILE A 705 -0.67 -34.79 -21.75
CA ILE A 705 0.43 -34.16 -22.51
C ILE A 705 1.09 -35.09 -23.55
N ASP A 706 0.77 -36.39 -23.51
CA ASP A 706 1.20 -37.42 -24.44
C ASP A 706 0.35 -37.51 -25.72
N GLN A 707 -0.82 -36.87 -25.76
CA GLN A 707 -1.76 -36.99 -26.87
C GLN A 707 -1.27 -36.25 -28.13
N ARG A 708 -1.47 -36.87 -29.30
CA ARG A 708 -1.02 -36.35 -30.62
C ARG A 708 -2.05 -35.49 -31.36
N ASP A 709 -3.17 -35.16 -30.71
CA ASP A 709 -4.27 -34.38 -31.28
C ASP A 709 -4.89 -33.43 -30.23
N TRP A 710 -5.43 -32.31 -30.68
CA TRP A 710 -6.06 -31.31 -29.82
C TRP A 710 -7.41 -31.79 -29.26
N GLY A 711 -8.23 -32.49 -30.04
CA GLY A 711 -9.49 -33.07 -29.55
C GLY A 711 -9.26 -34.13 -28.45
N ALA A 712 -8.17 -34.90 -28.56
CA ALA A 712 -7.74 -35.81 -27.51
C ALA A 712 -7.25 -35.08 -26.23
N LEU A 713 -6.57 -33.93 -26.34
CA LEU A 713 -6.25 -33.06 -25.19
C LEU A 713 -7.51 -32.49 -24.53
N GLN A 714 -8.49 -32.05 -25.31
CA GLN A 714 -9.76 -31.54 -24.79
C GLN A 714 -10.53 -32.62 -24.00
N GLN A 715 -10.55 -33.86 -24.49
CA GLN A 715 -11.11 -35.00 -23.74
C GLN A 715 -10.37 -35.33 -22.43
N ARG A 716 -9.14 -34.84 -22.25
CA ARG A 716 -8.36 -34.93 -21.00
C ARG A 716 -8.51 -33.71 -20.09
N GLY A 717 -9.35 -32.74 -20.45
CA GLY A 717 -9.64 -31.56 -19.64
C GLY A 717 -8.81 -30.31 -19.97
N TRP A 718 -8.14 -30.27 -21.13
CA TRP A 718 -7.58 -29.03 -21.66
C TRP A 718 -8.69 -28.17 -22.30
N SER A 719 -8.55 -26.86 -22.25
CA SER A 719 -9.50 -25.89 -22.82
C SER A 719 -8.79 -24.73 -23.50
N VAL A 720 -9.53 -23.97 -24.30
CA VAL A 720 -9.03 -22.77 -24.98
C VAL A 720 -10.10 -21.67 -24.97
N ASP A 721 -9.71 -20.49 -24.52
CA ASP A 721 -10.51 -19.26 -24.55
C ASP A 721 -9.93 -18.30 -25.60
N GLN A 722 -10.77 -17.51 -26.29
CA GLN A 722 -10.35 -16.59 -27.36
C GLN A 722 -11.01 -15.21 -27.25
N ARG A 723 -10.18 -14.16 -27.23
CA ARG A 723 -10.52 -12.72 -27.31
C ARG A 723 -10.12 -12.15 -28.67
N LEU A 724 -10.49 -10.89 -28.93
CA LEU A 724 -10.07 -10.13 -30.12
C LEU A 724 -10.37 -10.81 -31.47
N GLN A 725 -11.40 -11.66 -31.55
CA GLN A 725 -11.71 -12.48 -32.73
C GLN A 725 -12.07 -11.66 -33.99
N GLU A 726 -12.40 -10.36 -33.83
CA GLU A 726 -12.57 -9.41 -34.94
C GLU A 726 -11.24 -8.88 -35.52
N LEU A 727 -10.13 -9.06 -34.80
CA LEU A 727 -8.79 -8.55 -35.13
C LEU A 727 -7.75 -9.67 -35.33
N VAL A 728 -7.93 -10.83 -34.69
CA VAL A 728 -6.95 -11.92 -34.61
C VAL A 728 -7.61 -13.27 -34.93
N THR A 729 -6.99 -14.02 -35.83
CA THR A 729 -7.30 -15.43 -36.07
C THR A 729 -6.33 -16.28 -35.26
N SER A 730 -6.81 -16.86 -34.15
CA SER A 730 -6.02 -17.71 -33.27
C SER A 730 -6.33 -19.19 -33.44
N SER A 731 -5.32 -20.06 -33.36
CA SER A 731 -5.49 -21.50 -33.50
C SER A 731 -4.55 -22.32 -32.61
N VAL A 732 -5.01 -23.52 -32.24
CA VAL A 732 -4.25 -24.53 -31.50
C VAL A 732 -4.16 -25.78 -32.37
N SER A 733 -2.97 -26.36 -32.50
CA SER A 733 -2.78 -27.66 -33.16
C SER A 733 -1.65 -28.44 -32.50
N ILE A 734 -1.62 -29.76 -32.72
CA ILE A 734 -0.56 -30.64 -32.22
C ILE A 734 0.19 -31.23 -33.41
N ASP A 735 1.47 -30.89 -33.55
CA ASP A 735 2.38 -31.56 -34.47
C ASP A 735 2.81 -32.89 -33.83
N GLY A 736 1.97 -33.91 -34.04
CA GLY A 736 2.25 -35.30 -33.75
C GLY A 736 2.95 -36.04 -34.89
N SER A 737 3.40 -35.35 -35.95
CA SER A 737 3.99 -35.96 -37.15
C SER A 737 5.47 -36.31 -36.99
N THR A 738 6.15 -35.66 -36.04
CA THR A 738 7.56 -35.88 -35.72
C THR A 738 7.80 -37.14 -34.87
N VAL A 739 8.99 -37.72 -35.03
CA VAL A 739 9.46 -38.86 -34.23
C VAL A 739 9.95 -38.35 -32.87
N GLY A 740 9.01 -38.11 -31.95
CA GLY A 740 9.29 -37.61 -30.61
C GLY A 740 8.03 -37.49 -29.75
N LYS A 741 8.12 -36.69 -28.67
CA LYS A 741 6.96 -36.14 -27.95
C LYS A 741 6.15 -35.22 -28.89
N PRO A 742 4.83 -35.08 -28.71
CA PRO A 742 4.04 -34.13 -29.50
C PRO A 742 4.51 -32.68 -29.26
N VAL A 743 4.47 -31.86 -30.30
CA VAL A 743 4.76 -30.42 -30.22
C VAL A 743 3.46 -29.64 -30.32
N MET A 744 3.13 -28.83 -29.30
CA MET A 744 1.96 -27.97 -29.33
C MET A 744 2.27 -26.69 -30.12
N VAL A 745 1.45 -26.36 -31.10
CA VAL A 745 1.60 -25.15 -31.92
C VAL A 745 0.44 -24.20 -31.61
N LEU A 746 0.80 -22.98 -31.19
CA LEU A 746 -0.12 -21.88 -30.93
C LEU A 746 0.15 -20.77 -31.94
N GLU A 747 -0.89 -20.35 -32.66
CA GLU A 747 -0.81 -19.25 -33.62
C GLU A 747 -1.83 -18.17 -33.30
N SER A 748 -1.49 -16.92 -33.56
CA SER A 748 -2.36 -15.75 -33.43
C SER A 748 -1.96 -14.73 -34.50
N ASN A 749 -2.62 -14.86 -35.64
CA ASN A 749 -2.32 -14.10 -36.86
C ASN A 749 -3.32 -12.96 -37.04
N ARG A 750 -2.90 -11.85 -37.65
CA ARG A 750 -3.78 -10.69 -37.88
C ARG A 750 -4.88 -11.00 -38.89
N ALA A 751 -6.14 -10.80 -38.49
CA ALA A 751 -7.33 -11.05 -39.33
C ALA A 751 -7.70 -9.86 -40.23
N THR A 752 -7.25 -8.64 -39.89
CA THR A 752 -7.58 -7.40 -40.62
C THR A 752 -6.32 -6.57 -40.91
N GLN A 753 -6.49 -5.35 -41.44
CA GLN A 753 -5.39 -4.38 -41.57
C GLN A 753 -5.17 -3.51 -40.31
N GLN A 754 -5.98 -3.68 -39.26
CA GLN A 754 -5.82 -2.91 -38.01
C GLN A 754 -4.63 -3.46 -37.19
N PRO A 755 -3.92 -2.62 -36.41
CA PRO A 755 -2.90 -3.10 -35.49
C PRO A 755 -3.54 -3.90 -34.34
N ILE A 756 -2.93 -5.04 -34.00
CA ILE A 756 -3.25 -5.77 -32.78
C ILE A 756 -2.58 -5.02 -31.61
N PRO A 757 -3.24 -4.83 -30.46
CA PRO A 757 -2.56 -4.33 -29.26
C PRO A 757 -1.52 -5.33 -28.74
N THR A 758 -0.64 -4.89 -27.84
CA THR A 758 0.41 -5.72 -27.23
C THR A 758 0.20 -5.85 -25.72
N GLY A 759 0.94 -6.75 -25.05
CA GLY A 759 0.81 -6.97 -23.61
C GLY A 759 -0.55 -7.55 -23.23
N TYR A 760 -1.11 -7.13 -22.09
CA TYR A 760 -2.44 -7.58 -21.65
C TYR A 760 -3.54 -7.24 -22.68
N ALA A 761 -3.45 -6.08 -23.31
CA ALA A 761 -4.40 -5.65 -24.34
C ALA A 761 -4.32 -6.51 -25.62
N GLY A 762 -3.19 -7.19 -25.84
CA GLY A 762 -2.96 -8.10 -26.96
C GLY A 762 -3.36 -9.55 -26.70
N ALA A 763 -3.85 -9.89 -25.50
CA ALA A 763 -4.20 -11.26 -25.12
C ALA A 763 -5.36 -11.79 -26.00
N SER A 764 -5.03 -12.66 -26.95
CA SER A 764 -5.94 -13.12 -28.01
C SER A 764 -6.41 -14.55 -27.80
N MET A 765 -5.58 -15.45 -27.27
CA MET A 765 -5.96 -16.82 -26.96
C MET A 765 -5.25 -17.33 -25.71
N ARG A 766 -5.99 -18.01 -24.83
CA ARG A 766 -5.46 -18.64 -23.62
C ARG A 766 -5.78 -20.14 -23.65
N VAL A 767 -4.75 -20.97 -23.80
CA VAL A 767 -4.87 -22.43 -23.62
C VAL A 767 -4.64 -22.75 -22.15
N THR A 768 -5.58 -23.49 -21.56
CA THR A 768 -5.59 -23.87 -20.15
C THR A 768 -5.42 -25.38 -20.03
N SER A 769 -4.47 -25.82 -19.20
CA SER A 769 -4.21 -27.25 -19.01
C SER A 769 -5.30 -27.94 -18.18
N ALA A 770 -5.36 -29.27 -18.35
CA ALA A 770 -5.93 -30.14 -17.34
C ALA A 770 -5.28 -29.91 -15.96
N ARG A 771 -6.02 -30.20 -14.89
CA ARG A 771 -5.62 -29.97 -13.50
C ARG A 771 -4.52 -30.94 -13.05
N ILE A 772 -3.37 -30.39 -12.68
CA ILE A 772 -2.16 -31.12 -12.26
C ILE A 772 -2.20 -31.28 -10.73
N ILE A 773 -2.23 -32.54 -10.26
CA ILE A 773 -2.31 -32.88 -8.84
C ILE A 773 -0.92 -33.23 -8.31
N ALA A 774 -0.43 -32.49 -7.32
CA ALA A 774 0.82 -32.73 -6.62
C ALA A 774 0.62 -32.63 -5.09
N PRO A 775 1.55 -33.17 -4.26
CA PRO A 775 1.41 -33.11 -2.81
C PRO A 775 1.41 -31.68 -2.28
N LEU A 776 0.52 -31.39 -1.32
CA LEU A 776 0.46 -30.09 -0.63
C LEU A 776 1.80 -29.77 0.04
N GLY A 777 2.30 -28.54 -0.12
CA GLY A 777 3.61 -28.12 0.39
C GLY A 777 4.82 -28.67 -0.38
N SER A 778 4.62 -29.45 -1.45
CA SER A 778 5.71 -29.73 -2.39
C SER A 778 6.09 -28.48 -3.18
N LEU A 779 7.37 -28.40 -3.56
CA LEU A 779 7.84 -27.50 -4.59
C LEU A 779 7.73 -28.24 -5.93
N VAL A 780 6.97 -27.69 -6.88
CA VAL A 780 6.91 -28.18 -8.26
C VAL A 780 7.80 -27.34 -9.16
N HIS A 781 8.37 -27.97 -10.18
CA HIS A 781 9.08 -27.36 -11.28
C HIS A 781 8.42 -27.78 -12.60
N ILE A 782 7.86 -26.83 -13.34
CA ILE A 782 7.21 -27.03 -14.64
C ILE A 782 8.14 -26.45 -15.70
N GLN A 783 8.58 -27.24 -16.67
CA GLN A 783 9.58 -26.83 -17.67
C GLN A 783 9.23 -27.33 -19.07
N GLY A 784 9.79 -26.65 -20.07
CA GLY A 784 9.68 -27.03 -21.47
C GLY A 784 10.53 -26.14 -22.36
N ASN A 785 10.50 -26.39 -23.66
CA ASN A 785 11.22 -25.65 -24.69
C ASN A 785 10.22 -24.92 -25.59
N VAL A 786 10.48 -23.65 -25.92
CA VAL A 786 9.62 -22.83 -26.78
C VAL A 786 10.42 -22.22 -27.92
N GLU A 787 9.99 -22.49 -29.15
CA GLU A 787 10.38 -21.75 -30.35
C GLU A 787 9.28 -20.74 -30.68
N ILE A 788 9.64 -19.46 -30.88
CA ILE A 788 8.67 -18.38 -31.11
C ILE A 788 9.04 -17.45 -32.26
N THR A 789 8.03 -17.00 -32.99
CA THR A 789 8.09 -15.91 -33.97
C THR A 789 7.05 -14.85 -33.59
N SER A 790 7.48 -13.60 -33.50
CA SER A 790 6.68 -12.41 -33.15
C SER A 790 7.44 -11.15 -33.61
N PRO A 791 6.81 -9.96 -33.71
CA PRO A 791 7.53 -8.73 -34.03
C PRO A 791 8.60 -8.41 -32.96
N VAL A 792 9.81 -8.03 -33.41
CA VAL A 792 10.97 -7.78 -32.54
C VAL A 792 10.89 -6.40 -31.87
N ASP A 793 10.16 -5.47 -32.49
CA ASP A 793 9.87 -4.13 -31.99
C ASP A 793 8.66 -4.09 -31.02
N GLU A 794 7.86 -5.15 -30.96
CA GLU A 794 6.76 -5.31 -30.00
C GLU A 794 7.19 -6.20 -28.81
N THR A 795 7.98 -5.66 -27.87
CA THR A 795 8.53 -6.44 -26.74
C THR A 795 7.47 -7.14 -25.86
N GLN A 796 6.24 -6.63 -25.87
CA GLN A 796 5.10 -7.15 -25.11
C GLN A 796 4.20 -8.11 -25.92
N SER A 797 4.56 -8.43 -27.16
CA SER A 797 3.96 -9.51 -27.97
C SER A 797 4.75 -10.81 -27.78
N GLY A 798 4.09 -11.96 -27.85
CA GLY A 798 4.71 -13.27 -27.61
C GLY A 798 3.80 -14.28 -26.91
N LEU A 799 4.41 -15.24 -26.18
CA LEU A 799 3.72 -16.26 -25.39
C LEU A 799 3.97 -16.00 -23.89
N LEU A 800 2.92 -15.72 -23.13
CA LEU A 800 2.96 -15.72 -21.67
C LEU A 800 2.65 -17.12 -21.14
N ILE A 801 3.62 -17.70 -20.42
CA ILE A 801 3.46 -18.96 -19.70
C ILE A 801 3.29 -18.64 -18.21
N SER A 802 2.14 -18.99 -17.64
CA SER A 802 1.81 -18.75 -16.23
C SER A 802 1.01 -19.91 -15.65
N ASP A 803 0.68 -19.86 -14.36
CA ASP A 803 0.07 -20.96 -13.63
C ASP A 803 -0.86 -20.44 -12.53
N SER A 804 -1.75 -21.31 -12.02
CA SER A 804 -2.74 -20.92 -11.01
C SER A 804 -2.22 -20.80 -9.57
N LEU A 805 -0.90 -20.94 -9.33
CA LEU A 805 -0.28 -20.77 -8.00
C LEU A 805 0.55 -19.47 -7.90
N GLY A 806 1.10 -19.00 -9.02
CA GLY A 806 1.88 -17.75 -9.11
C GLY A 806 1.25 -16.66 -9.97
N GLY A 807 0.22 -16.98 -10.76
CA GLY A 807 -0.50 -16.05 -11.63
C GLY A 807 0.34 -15.45 -12.76
N GLU A 808 -0.26 -14.50 -13.51
CA GLU A 808 0.47 -13.68 -14.50
C GLU A 808 1.56 -12.80 -13.87
N SER A 809 1.53 -12.64 -12.54
CA SER A 809 2.49 -11.94 -11.69
C SER A 809 3.84 -12.64 -11.66
N LEU A 810 3.87 -13.97 -11.81
CA LEU A 810 5.09 -14.80 -11.84
C LEU A 810 5.23 -15.61 -13.13
N GLY A 811 4.47 -15.27 -14.17
CA GLY A 811 4.60 -15.87 -15.49
C GLY A 811 5.83 -15.38 -16.27
N GLN A 812 6.27 -16.16 -17.25
CA GLN A 812 7.32 -15.78 -18.20
C GLN A 812 6.70 -15.39 -19.54
N LEU A 813 6.90 -14.14 -19.96
CA LEU A 813 6.61 -13.68 -21.32
C LEU A 813 7.84 -13.96 -22.21
N ILE A 814 7.64 -14.83 -23.19
CA ILE A 814 8.65 -15.30 -24.14
C ILE A 814 8.34 -14.64 -25.50
N SER A 815 9.28 -13.87 -26.06
CA SER A 815 9.11 -13.09 -27.30
C SER A 815 10.34 -13.11 -28.21
N SER A 816 10.16 -12.77 -29.49
CA SER A 816 11.29 -12.58 -30.42
C SER A 816 12.10 -11.30 -30.13
N ALA A 817 11.71 -10.49 -29.15
CA ALA A 817 12.51 -9.38 -28.61
C ALA A 817 13.47 -9.79 -27.47
N ASP A 818 13.36 -11.02 -26.94
CA ASP A 818 14.32 -11.51 -25.94
C ASP A 818 15.66 -11.82 -26.62
N THR A 819 16.79 -11.33 -26.07
CA THR A 819 18.10 -11.30 -26.75
C THR A 819 18.85 -12.64 -26.82
N SER A 820 18.15 -13.78 -26.84
CA SER A 820 18.78 -15.09 -27.05
C SER A 820 19.05 -15.35 -28.54
N GLN A 821 20.08 -16.14 -28.82
CA GLN A 821 20.41 -16.63 -30.17
C GLN A 821 19.80 -18.01 -30.46
N ASP A 822 19.29 -18.71 -29.44
CA ASP A 822 18.67 -20.03 -29.60
C ASP A 822 17.25 -19.92 -30.15
N SER A 823 16.89 -20.71 -31.17
CA SER A 823 15.51 -20.74 -31.66
C SER A 823 14.57 -21.41 -30.66
N TRP A 824 15.01 -22.50 -30.03
CA TRP A 824 14.32 -23.19 -28.94
C TRP A 824 14.86 -22.73 -27.59
N ARG A 825 13.99 -22.09 -26.80
CA ARG A 825 14.38 -21.43 -25.55
C ARG A 825 13.68 -22.09 -24.37
N LYS A 826 14.44 -22.48 -23.35
CA LYS A 826 13.92 -23.16 -22.17
C LYS A 826 13.13 -22.18 -21.29
N PHE A 827 12.02 -22.64 -20.73
CA PHE A 827 11.38 -22.02 -19.57
C PHE A 827 11.34 -23.00 -18.39
N GLY A 828 11.21 -22.46 -17.18
CA GLY A 828 10.98 -23.20 -15.94
C GLY A 828 10.21 -22.35 -14.93
N LEU A 829 9.11 -22.87 -14.38
CA LEU A 829 8.30 -22.26 -13.32
C LEU A 829 8.42 -23.09 -12.04
N PHE A 830 8.83 -22.45 -10.95
CA PHE A 830 8.99 -23.04 -9.62
C PHE A 830 7.89 -22.52 -8.68
N ARG A 831 7.09 -23.43 -8.08
CA ARG A 831 5.93 -23.08 -7.24
C ARG A 831 5.76 -24.02 -6.04
N PHE A 832 5.35 -23.48 -4.91
CA PHE A 832 4.81 -24.24 -3.79
C PHE A 832 3.34 -24.57 -4.05
N VAL A 833 2.96 -25.84 -3.87
CA VAL A 833 1.57 -26.29 -3.99
C VAL A 833 0.79 -25.83 -2.76
N THR A 834 -0.11 -24.87 -2.96
CA THR A 834 -0.84 -24.20 -1.88
C THR A 834 -2.20 -24.85 -1.56
N HIS A 835 -2.77 -25.63 -2.48
CA HIS A 835 -4.10 -26.22 -2.37
C HIS A 835 -4.10 -27.71 -2.76
N PRO A 836 -4.92 -28.56 -2.09
CA PRO A 836 -4.96 -30.00 -2.33
C PRO A 836 -5.56 -30.38 -3.69
N ASP A 837 -6.41 -29.51 -4.26
CA ASP A 837 -7.02 -29.70 -5.58
C ASP A 837 -6.01 -29.51 -6.73
N GLY A 838 -4.74 -29.22 -6.45
CA GLY A 838 -3.72 -28.97 -7.44
C GLY A 838 -3.93 -27.69 -8.24
N PHE A 839 -3.25 -27.59 -9.39
CA PHE A 839 -3.09 -26.35 -10.14
C PHE A 839 -3.27 -26.55 -11.65
N GLN A 840 -3.31 -25.45 -12.40
CA GLN A 840 -3.39 -25.45 -13.87
C GLN A 840 -2.30 -24.55 -14.47
N LEU A 841 -1.83 -24.91 -15.67
CA LEU A 841 -0.92 -24.14 -16.49
C LEU A 841 -1.72 -23.34 -17.53
N PHE A 842 -1.33 -22.09 -17.78
CA PHE A 842 -1.92 -21.20 -18.77
C PHE A 842 -0.86 -20.81 -19.81
N LEU A 843 -1.22 -20.94 -21.08
CA LEU A 843 -0.40 -20.61 -22.24
C LEU A 843 -1.15 -19.54 -23.05
N GLU A 844 -0.75 -18.28 -22.92
CA GLU A 844 -1.48 -17.14 -23.49
C GLU A 844 -0.71 -16.42 -24.60
N THR A 845 -1.34 -16.28 -25.76
CA THR A 845 -0.80 -15.56 -26.91
C THR A 845 -1.12 -14.07 -26.81
N ARG A 846 -0.09 -13.22 -26.98
CA ARG A 846 -0.18 -11.76 -26.93
C ARG A 846 0.33 -11.15 -28.24
N GLY A 847 -0.48 -10.30 -28.87
CA GLY A 847 -0.14 -9.67 -30.15
C GLY A 847 -0.06 -10.66 -31.31
N GLU A 848 0.67 -10.29 -32.37
CA GLU A 848 0.89 -11.15 -33.55
C GLU A 848 2.01 -12.15 -33.26
N MET A 849 1.73 -13.46 -33.27
CA MET A 849 2.74 -14.47 -32.91
C MET A 849 2.44 -15.90 -33.40
N ARG A 850 3.50 -16.72 -33.37
CA ARG A 850 3.49 -18.17 -33.49
C ARG A 850 4.45 -18.77 -32.48
N ALA A 851 3.98 -19.68 -31.63
CA ALA A 851 4.83 -20.48 -30.73
C ALA A 851 4.72 -21.98 -31.03
N ARG A 852 5.82 -22.69 -30.85
CA ARG A 852 5.90 -24.16 -30.84
C ARG A 852 6.48 -24.57 -29.48
N ILE A 853 5.78 -25.44 -28.77
CA ILE A 853 6.08 -25.83 -27.39
C ILE A 853 6.38 -27.33 -27.38
N ALA A 854 7.58 -27.68 -26.93
CA ALA A 854 8.09 -29.04 -26.86
C ALA A 854 8.56 -29.38 -25.43
N ASP A 855 8.71 -30.67 -25.14
CA ASP A 855 9.24 -31.19 -23.88
C ASP A 855 8.53 -30.72 -22.59
N LEU A 856 7.29 -30.22 -22.69
CA LEU A 856 6.51 -29.82 -21.52
C LEU A 856 6.37 -30.99 -20.52
N GLN A 857 7.00 -30.83 -19.37
CA GLN A 857 7.06 -31.79 -18.29
C GLN A 857 7.03 -31.08 -16.93
N ALA A 858 6.61 -31.80 -15.90
CA ALA A 858 6.69 -31.32 -14.54
C ALA A 858 7.38 -32.35 -13.64
N GLU A 859 7.95 -31.86 -12.55
CA GLU A 859 8.57 -32.62 -11.49
C GLU A 859 8.29 -31.94 -10.14
N PHE A 860 8.40 -32.66 -9.03
CA PHE A 860 8.15 -32.13 -7.69
C PHE A 860 9.17 -32.64 -6.66
N ILE A 861 9.34 -31.89 -5.57
CA ILE A 861 10.25 -32.23 -4.49
C ILE A 861 9.68 -31.78 -3.14
N MET A 862 9.91 -32.56 -2.09
CA MET A 862 9.49 -32.21 -0.73
C MET A 862 10.61 -31.44 -0.01
N PRO A 863 10.41 -30.17 0.42
CA PRO A 863 11.42 -29.38 1.11
C PRO A 863 11.79 -29.97 2.48
N THR A 864 10.81 -30.47 3.21
CA THR A 864 10.99 -31.15 4.50
C THR A 864 10.58 -32.62 4.41
N ARG A 865 11.18 -33.47 5.26
CA ARG A 865 10.59 -34.78 5.55
C ARG A 865 9.29 -34.53 6.27
N ASN A 866 8.17 -34.85 5.63
CA ASN A 866 6.85 -34.46 6.09
C ASN A 866 6.49 -35.24 7.38
N ALA A 867 6.56 -34.57 8.54
CA ALA A 867 6.26 -35.17 9.84
C ALA A 867 4.79 -35.63 9.97
N ASN A 868 3.91 -35.12 9.10
CA ASN A 868 2.48 -35.38 9.08
C ASN A 868 2.01 -36.21 7.87
N LEU A 869 2.93 -36.79 7.08
CA LEU A 869 2.55 -37.98 6.30
C LEU A 869 2.47 -39.16 7.28
N PRO A 870 1.41 -39.99 7.22
CA PRO A 870 1.40 -41.21 8.00
C PRO A 870 2.60 -42.06 7.58
N ILE A 871 3.48 -42.37 8.54
CA ILE A 871 4.47 -43.42 8.36
C ILE A 871 3.65 -44.67 8.02
N ARG A 872 3.87 -45.24 6.82
CA ARG A 872 3.33 -46.57 6.51
C ARG A 872 3.90 -47.50 7.58
N GLU A 873 3.06 -47.98 8.48
CA GLU A 873 3.41 -49.06 9.38
C GLU A 873 3.87 -50.24 8.52
N LEU A 874 5.09 -50.70 8.76
CA LEU A 874 5.59 -51.94 8.19
C LEU A 874 4.66 -53.05 8.69
N ALA A 875 4.02 -53.75 7.77
CA ALA A 875 3.16 -54.87 8.15
C ALA A 875 4.01 -55.92 8.88
N GLU A 876 3.45 -56.59 9.89
CA GLU A 876 4.18 -57.56 10.73
C GLU A 876 4.90 -58.63 9.87
N GLY A 877 6.20 -58.42 9.63
CA GLY A 877 7.00 -59.24 8.72
C GLY A 877 7.95 -58.48 7.79
N GLU A 878 7.71 -57.20 7.48
CA GLU A 878 8.62 -56.39 6.64
C GLU A 878 9.85 -55.91 7.46
N THR A 879 10.92 -56.70 7.48
CA THR A 879 12.21 -56.29 8.06
C THR A 879 12.94 -55.26 7.17
N PRO A 880 13.61 -54.24 7.74
CA PRO A 880 14.42 -53.30 6.96
C PRO A 880 15.61 -54.00 6.30
N GLN A 881 15.74 -53.86 4.97
CA GLN A 881 16.98 -54.24 4.29
C GLN A 881 18.07 -53.19 4.58
N THR A 882 19.03 -53.55 5.43
CA THR A 882 20.28 -52.80 5.59
C THR A 882 21.26 -53.22 4.50
N GLU A 883 21.39 -52.43 3.43
CA GLU A 883 22.53 -52.57 2.52
C GLU A 883 23.82 -52.09 3.22
N PRO A 884 24.97 -52.78 3.02
CA PRO A 884 26.23 -52.43 3.68
C PRO A 884 27.15 -51.54 2.83
N ASN A 885 27.56 -50.41 3.42
CA ASN A 885 28.65 -49.49 3.00
C ASN A 885 28.60 -48.93 1.56
#